data_AF-A0AA36BHB0-F1
#
_entry.id   AF-A0AA36BHB0-F1
#
_cell.length_a   1.000
_cell.length_b   1.000
_cell.length_c   1.000
_cell.angle_alpha   90.00
_cell.angle_beta   90.00
_cell.angle_gamma   90.00
#
_symmetry.space_group_name_H-M   'P 1'
#
loop_
_entity.id
_entity.type
_entity.pdbx_description
1 polymer ?
#
loop_
_entity_poly.entity_id
_entity_poly.type
_entity_poly.pdbx_seq_one_letter_code
_entity_poly.pdbx_strand_id
1 'polypeptide(L)'
;MAMLNRLPGHVLLILMLNDSGLLQMILKILNDSLVQFATYVDFPGRASLEKACLYCLRMIEITLEKEDAFLAAIRESGSSIVVVCLDRLMRGVNPATGKPDHFVNIAKFVIYNNQLYQHALSAIKILFLVCRSVSVQSDLVAMFTENEIIQRELLQGFVECMENEEEEEVAPTEGQKFLNMLEIRNTMRKHLMQLLINSLDYPAPNVALFLLGFELRKPVEKTNLQDPGVLGCPRTCLHSLITILNRGVGSRTGPRCLTFTPQLAELAYHLLYVLCANKETSPPTMRYLRTVHDFFYRQLKHLPFIGESSKSPLMNQQSWLLKAMALELRLTSMNRHRSHTQRLMKLLLEDVDVDHISVTQAYGAEENDYSTYGGKEASLSQYPTIPSSCFMTGTQTRRKILRILDSLDFTQACPQRCPLQFFEENLIEDVIKSCCKRPKNGPAICDVKALRRVLIGEISNLQGTTLAGQRSLILREVEIILEQVVSSNAVYQSLYSKYVAFEAWRQVTEVLVTACTPDLLDKESQHTLLFELLQDLLIKVADNDALQELTAPVAGVILVVMANLRRCFSASEFFTSHEELQQNHSLTPSAKIGTRTLFATSLHIVLKGLLDYIQKSCGSQQKVRTYLYGSLLYYLQIAQKSTIPSWLSSETEALGVAQVLVASGEGEFDNLSKENLSIILSYGDSLLEIICKDICDGHNVGRLLALSLLDCILSLDKSNQCLNFMISKGYLQHLIDGILTDDSHLQNLLNPSVESLKHLYSFEGRMTFCSRVASSPAGAYSLLRHGFMQRLAECEVFSMRPEHERGHTEGNTLMDEEMGLSPLARYRRLLFPVLKVCLAIISSVGVENCNAAKEILIFIVSHGDVFHGILRDRHSLHDLGALQELELATAVISKVAVHAEAKNSNLESNVGVMTSMEFYSQVSRIQREMLGLLQRFVLTEKVLKVFQNLDTKLTVDGNDIRADISLTYKKVMTNAVAYCRLLITKSSSNAEFCKIIFGPNLEERNIGQDDTSFSRTYAAGHPPNLTIVVQHLKQCSSQFMSVFDSYQQLKRKLASVTDLTADDLKEYSGVADLEKVSTQQQQQLAKKRLVQIIGYRYQELQNFSYIIENCLFILWRHLEYYLLHCVPLDQQPSLYQTQHREQSRQFSDMTFSVSHKDFDPNSGSHDFIASVTCEELDALKCNAPAIIGDTLMKKILEINQCFGKARSHYSFVGAVVRRIRRLLRLHTSDT
;
A
#
# COMPACT_ATOMS: atom_id res chain seq x y z
N MET A 1 38.66 63.20 -4.69
CA MET A 1 39.35 62.17 -5.49
C MET A 1 39.08 60.80 -4.91
N ALA A 2 38.11 60.06 -5.45
CA ALA A 2 37.99 58.60 -5.33
C ALA A 2 37.06 58.07 -6.45
N MET A 3 37.27 58.54 -7.68
CA MET A 3 36.78 57.88 -8.90
C MET A 3 37.68 56.66 -9.15
N LEU A 4 37.55 55.62 -8.32
CA LEU A 4 38.12 54.31 -8.64
C LEU A 4 37.35 53.77 -9.86
N ASN A 5 38.06 53.64 -10.99
CA ASN A 5 37.63 53.14 -12.29
C ASN A 5 36.37 52.26 -12.25
N ARG A 6 35.18 52.86 -12.41
CA ARG A 6 33.96 52.09 -12.68
C ARG A 6 34.05 51.61 -14.13
N LEU A 7 34.07 50.29 -14.33
CA LEU A 7 34.06 49.67 -15.66
C LEU A 7 32.89 50.23 -16.49
N PRO A 8 33.05 50.50 -17.79
CA PRO A 8 32.00 51.08 -18.63
C PRO A 8 30.64 50.35 -18.55
N GLY A 9 30.67 49.02 -18.39
CA GLY A 9 29.46 48.22 -18.22
C GLY A 9 28.64 48.53 -16.97
N HIS A 10 29.28 48.97 -15.87
CA HIS A 10 28.59 49.37 -14.66
C HIS A 10 27.79 50.67 -14.88
N VAL A 11 28.35 51.64 -15.59
CA VAL A 11 27.67 52.90 -15.93
C VAL A 11 26.51 52.65 -16.90
N LEU A 12 26.73 51.81 -17.92
CA LEU A 12 25.69 51.46 -18.90
C LEU A 12 24.48 50.77 -18.26
N LEU A 13 24.69 49.82 -17.33
CA LEU A 13 23.58 49.15 -16.65
C LEU A 13 22.77 50.12 -15.77
N ILE A 14 23.41 51.07 -15.09
CA ILE A 14 22.71 52.12 -14.32
C ILE A 14 21.86 53.00 -15.22
N LEU A 15 22.36 53.37 -16.40
CA LEU A 15 21.61 54.18 -17.37
C LEU A 15 20.45 53.39 -17.98
N MET A 16 20.61 52.10 -18.26
CA MET A 16 19.54 51.27 -18.82
C MET A 16 18.44 50.90 -17.81
N LEU A 17 18.80 50.77 -16.52
CA LEU A 17 17.88 50.38 -15.45
C LEU A 17 17.32 51.59 -14.66
N ASN A 18 17.32 52.76 -15.29
CA ASN A 18 16.66 53.97 -14.83
C ASN A 18 15.97 54.63 -16.02
N ASP A 19 15.00 55.51 -15.78
CA ASP A 19 14.39 56.33 -16.84
C ASP A 19 15.38 57.42 -17.31
N SER A 20 16.39 57.00 -18.06
CA SER A 20 17.45 57.86 -18.57
C SER A 20 17.20 58.23 -20.02
N GLY A 21 17.83 59.34 -20.47
CA GLY A 21 17.80 59.72 -21.88
C GLY A 21 18.34 58.64 -22.83
N LEU A 22 19.21 57.74 -22.35
CA LEU A 22 19.70 56.61 -23.15
C LEU A 22 18.60 55.59 -23.43
N LEU A 23 17.85 55.19 -22.38
CA LEU A 23 16.73 54.25 -22.54
C LEU A 23 15.64 54.83 -23.45
N GLN A 24 15.29 56.11 -23.24
CA GLN A 24 14.30 56.80 -24.07
C GLN A 24 14.75 56.90 -25.54
N MET A 25 16.04 57.14 -25.80
CA MET A 25 16.59 57.16 -27.16
C MET A 25 16.49 55.78 -27.82
N ILE A 26 16.82 54.70 -27.09
CA ILE A 26 16.73 53.32 -27.58
C ILE A 26 15.28 52.99 -27.95
N LEU A 27 14.32 53.28 -27.07
CA LEU A 27 12.90 52.99 -27.30
C LEU A 27 12.33 53.80 -28.47
N LYS A 28 12.77 55.05 -28.64
CA LYS A 28 12.40 55.88 -29.79
C LYS A 28 12.93 55.30 -31.10
N ILE A 29 14.21 54.89 -31.15
CA ILE A 29 14.81 54.28 -32.35
C ILE A 29 14.03 53.02 -32.75
N LEU A 30 13.66 52.18 -31.78
CA LEU A 30 12.86 50.98 -32.06
C LEU A 30 11.49 51.34 -32.64
N ASN A 31 10.78 52.30 -32.06
CA ASN A 31 9.48 52.74 -32.55
C ASN A 31 9.56 53.34 -33.98
N ASP A 32 10.48 54.27 -34.20
CA ASP A 32 10.64 54.95 -35.49
C ASP A 32 11.06 53.96 -36.59
N SER A 33 11.88 52.96 -36.25
CA SER A 33 12.28 51.90 -37.18
C SER A 33 11.11 51.04 -37.64
N LEU A 34 10.17 50.69 -36.75
CA LEU A 34 8.98 49.91 -37.11
C LEU A 34 8.06 50.67 -38.07
N VAL A 35 7.92 51.98 -37.90
CA VAL A 35 7.13 52.83 -38.82
C VAL A 35 7.73 52.79 -40.23
N GLN A 36 9.06 52.86 -40.33
CA GLN A 36 9.76 52.79 -41.62
C GLN A 36 9.69 51.38 -42.23
N PHE A 37 9.88 50.32 -41.42
CA PHE A 37 9.80 48.94 -41.92
C PHE A 37 8.38 48.54 -42.35
N ALA A 38 7.34 49.08 -41.71
CA ALA A 38 5.94 48.85 -42.09
C ALA A 38 5.59 49.38 -43.48
N THR A 39 6.35 50.34 -44.03
CA THR A 39 6.09 50.82 -45.40
C THR A 39 6.54 49.86 -46.51
N TYR A 40 7.35 48.83 -46.19
CA TYR A 40 7.91 47.86 -47.15
C TYR A 40 8.63 48.47 -48.38
N VAL A 41 8.97 49.77 -48.34
CA VAL A 41 9.69 50.50 -49.39
C VAL A 41 11.15 50.67 -49.01
N ASP A 42 12.05 50.64 -49.99
CA ASP A 42 13.48 50.88 -49.76
C ASP A 42 13.77 52.38 -49.60
N PHE A 43 14.57 52.75 -48.59
CA PHE A 43 14.85 54.14 -48.23
C PHE A 43 16.34 54.37 -47.94
N PRO A 44 16.87 55.58 -48.18
CA PRO A 44 18.29 55.87 -47.96
C PRO A 44 18.65 55.69 -46.48
N GLY A 45 19.67 54.87 -46.22
CA GLY A 45 20.12 54.57 -44.85
C GLY A 45 19.40 53.39 -44.18
N ARG A 46 18.63 52.58 -44.92
CA ARG A 46 18.00 51.36 -44.41
C ARG A 46 18.97 50.43 -43.68
N ALA A 47 20.12 50.10 -44.29
CA ALA A 47 21.12 49.20 -43.69
C ALA A 47 21.71 49.75 -42.37
N SER A 48 21.88 51.07 -42.25
CA SER A 48 22.31 51.70 -40.99
C SER A 48 21.21 51.67 -39.93
N LEU A 49 19.95 51.88 -40.32
CA LEU A 49 18.81 51.79 -39.40
C LEU A 49 18.61 50.35 -38.90
N GLU A 50 18.71 49.36 -39.79
CA GLU A 50 18.66 47.93 -39.43
C GLU A 50 19.74 47.58 -38.40
N LYS A 51 21.00 47.99 -38.61
CA LYS A 51 22.09 47.77 -37.64
C LYS A 51 21.85 48.49 -36.32
N ALA A 52 21.45 49.76 -36.35
CA ALA A 52 21.17 50.53 -35.14
C ALA A 52 20.04 49.89 -34.32
N CYS A 53 18.96 49.47 -34.99
CA CYS A 53 17.84 48.77 -34.37
C CYS A 53 18.26 47.43 -33.75
N LEU A 54 19.11 46.66 -34.44
CA LEU A 54 19.62 45.40 -33.91
C LEU A 54 20.45 45.61 -32.64
N TYR A 55 21.33 46.62 -32.63
CA TYR A 55 22.11 46.94 -31.44
C TYR A 55 21.23 47.44 -30.29
N CYS A 56 20.18 48.19 -30.57
CA CYS A 56 19.18 48.59 -29.58
C CYS A 56 18.50 47.36 -28.93
N LEU A 57 18.04 46.40 -29.74
CA LEU A 57 17.44 45.15 -29.23
C LEU A 57 18.46 44.34 -28.41
N ARG A 58 19.70 44.18 -28.89
CA ARG A 58 20.75 43.46 -28.15
C ARG A 58 21.15 44.14 -26.85
N MET A 59 21.11 45.48 -26.78
CA MET A 59 21.34 46.20 -25.54
C MET A 59 20.26 45.89 -24.49
N ILE A 60 18.99 45.81 -24.92
CA ILE A 60 17.89 45.40 -24.04
C ILE A 60 18.08 43.94 -23.61
N GLU A 61 18.37 43.04 -24.54
CA GLU A 61 18.66 41.61 -24.28
C GLU A 61 19.76 41.44 -23.21
N ILE A 62 20.94 42.03 -23.42
CA ILE A 62 22.09 41.91 -22.51
C ILE A 62 21.79 42.55 -21.14
N THR A 63 21.00 43.62 -21.11
CA THR A 63 20.60 44.26 -19.85
C THR A 63 19.74 43.29 -19.03
N LEU A 64 18.72 42.67 -19.63
CA LEU A 64 17.86 41.69 -18.98
C LEU A 64 18.65 40.45 -18.50
N GLU A 65 19.62 39.97 -19.29
CA GLU A 65 20.45 38.83 -18.90
C GLU A 65 21.31 39.09 -17.66
N LYS A 66 21.77 40.33 -17.47
CA LYS A 66 22.68 40.73 -16.39
C LYS A 66 21.99 41.38 -15.20
N GLU A 67 20.71 41.71 -15.33
CA GLU A 67 19.92 42.45 -14.36
C GLU A 67 19.96 41.80 -12.97
N ASP A 68 19.62 40.51 -12.86
CA ASP A 68 19.56 39.80 -11.57
C ASP A 68 20.91 39.78 -10.84
N ALA A 69 21.99 39.50 -11.57
CA ALA A 69 23.35 39.47 -11.02
C ALA A 69 23.81 40.87 -10.59
N PHE A 70 23.42 41.91 -11.34
CA PHE A 70 23.75 43.29 -11.01
C PHE A 70 22.98 43.78 -9.78
N LEU A 71 21.68 43.49 -9.67
CA LEU A 71 20.86 43.82 -8.50
C LEU A 71 21.37 43.10 -7.24
N ALA A 72 21.80 41.84 -7.36
CA ALA A 72 22.44 41.11 -6.26
C ALA A 72 23.75 41.80 -5.82
N ALA A 73 24.62 42.15 -6.76
CA ALA A 73 25.88 42.84 -6.45
C ALA A 73 25.68 44.24 -5.81
N ILE A 74 24.64 44.99 -6.22
CA ILE A 74 24.28 46.26 -5.57
C ILE A 74 23.84 46.04 -4.11
N ARG A 75 23.01 45.02 -3.86
CA ARG A 75 22.57 44.66 -2.51
C ARG A 75 23.73 44.24 -1.61
N GLU A 76 24.64 43.42 -2.11
CA GLU A 76 25.82 42.94 -1.37
C GLU A 76 26.84 44.04 -1.10
N SER A 77 27.00 45.00 -2.01
CA SER A 77 27.95 46.12 -1.85
C SER A 77 27.46 47.24 -0.93
N GLY A 78 26.22 47.20 -0.44
CA GLY A 78 25.64 48.25 0.42
C GLY A 78 25.54 49.62 -0.27
N SER A 79 25.54 49.65 -1.61
CA SER A 79 25.54 50.88 -2.40
C SER A 79 24.18 51.61 -2.33
N SER A 80 24.20 52.95 -2.26
CA SER A 80 22.98 53.78 -2.22
C SER A 80 22.32 54.00 -3.60
N ILE A 81 22.71 53.24 -4.62
CA ILE A 81 22.20 53.40 -5.99
C ILE A 81 20.82 52.74 -6.09
N VAL A 82 19.81 53.55 -6.39
CA VAL A 82 18.46 53.06 -6.68
C VAL A 82 18.38 52.72 -8.17
N VAL A 83 17.89 51.52 -8.45
CA VAL A 83 17.77 50.96 -9.79
C VAL A 83 16.40 50.31 -9.91
N VAL A 84 15.73 50.48 -11.05
CA VAL A 84 14.41 49.89 -11.33
C VAL A 84 14.58 48.78 -12.36
N CYS A 85 13.85 47.68 -12.16
CA CYS A 85 13.86 46.57 -13.10
C CYS A 85 13.45 47.01 -14.51
N LEU A 86 14.12 46.50 -15.54
CA LEU A 86 13.88 46.95 -16.90
C LEU A 86 12.46 46.62 -17.35
N ASP A 87 11.91 45.48 -16.92
CA ASP A 87 10.54 45.08 -17.20
C ASP A 87 9.51 46.13 -16.77
N ARG A 88 9.72 46.78 -15.61
CA ARG A 88 8.85 47.84 -15.06
C ARG A 88 8.97 49.12 -15.86
N LEU A 89 10.19 49.52 -16.24
CA LEU A 89 10.42 50.72 -17.05
C LEU A 89 9.77 50.58 -18.44
N MET A 90 9.83 49.37 -19.01
CA MET A 90 9.22 49.05 -20.30
C MET A 90 7.69 49.00 -20.28
N ARG A 91 7.05 48.91 -19.11
CA ARG A 91 5.58 49.08 -18.94
C ARG A 91 5.16 50.55 -18.83
N GLY A 92 6.11 51.49 -18.88
CA GLY A 92 5.83 52.93 -18.93
C GLY A 92 5.08 53.35 -20.20
N VAL A 93 4.51 54.55 -20.18
CA VAL A 93 3.81 55.13 -21.34
C VAL A 93 4.82 55.55 -22.40
N ASN A 94 4.65 55.06 -23.63
CA ASN A 94 5.48 55.48 -24.75
C ASN A 94 5.14 56.93 -25.12
N PRO A 95 6.10 57.87 -25.07
CA PRO A 95 5.85 59.28 -25.39
C PRO A 95 5.46 59.51 -26.85
N ALA A 96 5.78 58.59 -27.77
CA ALA A 96 5.44 58.71 -29.18
C ALA A 96 3.98 58.33 -29.49
N THR A 97 3.41 57.38 -28.74
CA THR A 97 2.07 56.81 -29.02
C THR A 97 1.05 57.09 -27.92
N GLY A 98 1.48 57.57 -26.74
CA GLY A 98 0.63 57.83 -25.59
C GLY A 98 0.09 56.57 -24.91
N LYS A 99 0.59 55.37 -25.28
CA LYS A 99 0.17 54.07 -24.76
C LYS A 99 1.37 53.28 -24.22
N PRO A 100 1.19 52.33 -23.28
CA PRO A 100 2.27 51.46 -22.82
C PRO A 100 2.57 50.34 -23.83
N ASP A 101 3.08 50.67 -25.02
CA ASP A 101 3.19 49.73 -26.15
C ASP A 101 4.62 49.27 -26.48
N HIS A 102 5.60 49.58 -25.64
CA HIS A 102 7.00 49.23 -25.90
C HIS A 102 7.24 47.73 -26.12
N PHE A 103 6.55 46.86 -25.38
CA PHE A 103 6.62 45.41 -25.58
C PHE A 103 5.93 44.95 -26.87
N VAL A 104 4.83 45.60 -27.26
CA VAL A 104 4.16 45.33 -28.54
C VAL A 104 5.08 45.69 -29.69
N ASN A 105 5.78 46.82 -29.60
CA ASN A 105 6.77 47.25 -30.58
C ASN A 105 7.92 46.24 -30.69
N ILE A 106 8.46 45.74 -29.59
CA ILE A 106 9.47 44.68 -29.61
C ILE A 106 8.91 43.40 -30.26
N ALA A 107 7.68 42.98 -29.92
CA ALA A 107 7.06 41.79 -30.49
C ALA A 107 6.81 41.89 -32.00
N LYS A 108 6.52 43.09 -32.53
CA LYS A 108 6.31 43.31 -33.98
C LYS A 108 7.52 42.95 -34.85
N PHE A 109 8.75 42.97 -34.31
CA PHE A 109 9.93 42.51 -35.06
C PHE A 109 9.85 41.03 -35.48
N VAL A 110 9.03 40.22 -34.80
CA VAL A 110 8.77 38.81 -35.16
C VAL A 110 8.03 38.69 -36.49
N ILE A 111 7.22 39.69 -36.88
CA ILE A 111 6.48 39.72 -38.15
C ILE A 111 7.44 39.82 -39.33
N TYR A 112 8.59 40.48 -39.15
CA TYR A 112 9.59 40.68 -40.21
C TYR A 112 10.64 39.56 -40.27
N ASN A 113 10.38 38.38 -39.72
CA ASN A 113 11.36 37.28 -39.58
C ASN A 113 12.06 36.87 -40.89
N ASN A 114 11.38 37.02 -42.04
CA ASN A 114 11.93 36.65 -43.34
C ASN A 114 13.08 37.57 -43.77
N GLN A 115 12.99 38.87 -43.46
CA GLN A 115 13.99 39.88 -43.83
C GLN A 115 14.95 40.22 -42.66
N LEU A 116 14.43 40.25 -41.44
CA LEU A 116 15.13 40.70 -40.22
C LEU A 116 15.24 39.58 -39.17
N TYR A 117 15.76 38.42 -39.57
CA TYR A 117 15.86 37.23 -38.71
C TYR A 117 16.68 37.45 -37.42
N GLN A 118 17.71 38.31 -37.44
CA GLN A 118 18.50 38.65 -36.25
C GLN A 118 17.70 39.50 -35.24
N HIS A 119 16.84 40.39 -35.73
CA HIS A 119 15.96 41.22 -34.92
C HIS A 119 14.85 40.37 -34.31
N ALA A 120 14.23 39.48 -35.10
CA ALA A 120 13.24 38.54 -34.62
C ALA A 120 13.80 37.62 -33.52
N LEU A 121 15.01 37.07 -33.66
CA LEU A 121 15.67 36.30 -32.60
C LEU A 121 15.84 37.13 -31.32
N SER A 122 16.35 38.36 -31.45
CA SER A 122 16.59 39.24 -30.30
C SER A 122 15.26 39.60 -29.60
N ALA A 123 14.20 39.84 -30.36
CA ALA A 123 12.86 40.09 -29.83
C ALA A 123 12.29 38.88 -29.06
N ILE A 124 12.41 37.66 -29.61
CA ILE A 124 11.95 36.44 -28.92
C ILE A 124 12.74 36.20 -27.64
N LYS A 125 14.06 36.44 -27.64
CA LYS A 125 14.88 36.34 -26.44
C LYS A 125 14.49 37.34 -25.36
N ILE A 126 14.23 38.59 -25.74
CA ILE A 126 13.72 39.61 -24.81
C ILE A 126 12.41 39.14 -24.19
N LEU A 127 11.45 38.69 -25.02
CA LEU A 127 10.18 38.15 -24.51
C LEU A 127 10.39 36.94 -23.60
N PHE A 128 11.33 36.04 -23.94
CA PHE A 128 11.66 34.87 -23.13
C PHE A 128 12.20 35.24 -21.74
N LEU A 129 13.05 36.25 -21.66
CA LEU A 129 13.60 36.74 -20.38
C LEU A 129 12.54 37.43 -19.54
N VAL A 130 11.72 38.27 -20.16
CA VAL A 130 10.68 39.06 -19.49
C VAL A 130 9.51 38.19 -19.01
N CYS A 131 9.11 37.20 -19.79
CA CYS A 131 8.08 36.23 -19.42
C CYS A 131 8.51 35.30 -18.27
N ARG A 132 9.67 35.48 -17.63
CA ARG A 132 9.98 34.77 -16.39
C ARG A 132 9.17 35.27 -15.18
N SER A 133 8.58 36.46 -15.27
CA SER A 133 7.79 37.09 -14.21
C SER A 133 6.28 37.03 -14.48
N VAL A 134 5.49 36.62 -13.48
CA VAL A 134 4.04 36.38 -13.59
C VAL A 134 3.27 37.64 -13.97
N SER A 135 3.55 38.76 -13.29
CA SER A 135 2.83 40.02 -13.52
C SER A 135 3.00 40.53 -14.94
N VAL A 136 4.13 40.23 -15.57
CA VAL A 136 4.41 40.73 -16.92
C VAL A 136 3.66 39.93 -17.97
N GLN A 137 3.43 38.64 -17.73
CA GLN A 137 2.70 37.81 -18.68
C GLN A 137 1.23 38.21 -18.81
N SER A 138 0.55 38.52 -17.70
CA SER A 138 -0.84 38.99 -17.73
C SER A 138 -0.97 40.31 -18.49
N ASP A 139 -0.04 41.23 -18.23
CA ASP A 139 0.00 42.55 -18.88
C ASP A 139 0.31 42.41 -20.37
N LEU A 140 1.28 41.56 -20.75
CA LEU A 140 1.63 41.28 -22.15
C LEU A 140 0.44 40.72 -22.93
N VAL A 141 -0.30 39.78 -22.34
CA VAL A 141 -1.51 39.23 -22.97
C VAL A 141 -2.55 40.32 -23.17
N ALA A 142 -2.80 41.17 -22.16
CA ALA A 142 -3.74 42.28 -22.29
C ALA A 142 -3.32 43.24 -23.43
N MET A 143 -2.04 43.59 -23.50
CA MET A 143 -1.49 44.45 -24.57
C MET A 143 -1.57 43.81 -25.96
N PHE A 144 -1.31 42.51 -26.10
CA PHE A 144 -1.40 41.80 -27.38
C PHE A 144 -2.83 41.60 -27.87
N THR A 145 -3.82 41.63 -26.97
CA THR A 145 -5.23 41.37 -27.29
C THR A 145 -6.10 42.64 -27.36
N GLU A 146 -5.54 43.83 -27.09
CA GLU A 146 -6.27 45.11 -27.15
C GLU A 146 -6.74 45.44 -28.58
N ASN A 147 -5.94 45.12 -29.60
CA ASN A 147 -6.23 45.40 -31.01
C ASN A 147 -6.25 44.12 -31.84
N GLU A 148 -7.40 43.78 -32.42
CA GLU A 148 -7.59 42.54 -33.19
C GLU A 148 -6.66 42.42 -34.42
N ILE A 149 -6.27 43.54 -35.05
CA ILE A 149 -5.37 43.52 -36.21
C ILE A 149 -3.97 43.11 -35.76
N ILE A 150 -3.45 43.80 -34.72
CA ILE A 150 -2.13 43.50 -34.14
C ILE A 150 -2.11 42.08 -33.57
N GLN A 151 -3.20 41.66 -32.94
CA GLN A 151 -3.35 40.30 -32.41
C GLN A 151 -3.14 39.24 -33.51
N ARG A 152 -3.80 39.41 -34.67
CA ARG A 152 -3.70 38.48 -35.80
C ARG A 152 -2.30 38.51 -36.44
N GLU A 153 -1.75 39.70 -36.65
CA GLU A 153 -0.41 39.89 -37.23
C GLU A 153 0.69 39.27 -36.35
N LEU A 154 0.65 39.52 -35.03
CA LEU A 154 1.61 38.92 -34.10
C LEU A 154 1.50 37.40 -34.09
N LEU A 155 0.28 36.87 -34.01
CA LEU A 155 0.03 35.44 -33.98
C LEU A 155 0.54 34.77 -35.26
N GLN A 156 0.30 35.38 -36.42
CA GLN A 156 0.88 34.93 -37.69
C GLN A 156 2.42 34.99 -37.68
N GLY A 157 3.02 36.09 -37.22
CA GLY A 157 4.48 36.22 -37.16
C GLY A 157 5.16 35.14 -36.30
N PHE A 158 4.57 34.80 -35.15
CA PHE A 158 5.08 33.70 -34.31
C PHE A 158 4.92 32.33 -34.97
N VAL A 159 3.84 32.11 -35.71
CA VAL A 159 3.61 30.88 -36.50
C VAL A 159 4.64 30.74 -37.62
N GLU A 160 4.91 31.80 -38.38
CA GLU A 160 5.92 31.80 -39.44
C GLU A 160 7.33 31.52 -38.87
N CYS A 161 7.65 32.08 -37.71
CA CYS A 161 8.92 31.78 -37.03
C CYS A 161 9.09 30.29 -36.71
N MET A 162 7.99 29.60 -36.37
CA MET A 162 7.98 28.17 -36.03
C MET A 162 8.07 27.25 -37.25
N GLU A 163 7.47 27.66 -38.37
CA GLU A 163 7.28 26.83 -39.58
C GLU A 163 8.45 26.83 -40.57
N ASN A 164 9.57 27.47 -40.23
CA ASN A 164 10.80 27.42 -41.03
C ASN A 164 11.32 25.97 -41.21
N GLU A 165 11.68 25.60 -42.44
CA GLU A 165 11.97 24.21 -42.86
C GLU A 165 13.46 23.82 -42.81
N GLU A 166 14.27 24.54 -42.04
CA GLU A 166 15.72 24.40 -42.06
C GLU A 166 16.21 23.24 -41.16
N GLU A 167 17.24 22.53 -41.62
CA GLU A 167 17.88 21.42 -40.91
C GLU A 167 18.79 21.91 -39.77
N GLU A 168 18.93 21.10 -38.73
CA GLU A 168 19.79 21.37 -37.58
C GLU A 168 21.20 20.83 -37.83
N GLU A 169 22.21 21.71 -37.85
CA GLU A 169 23.62 21.29 -37.91
C GLU A 169 24.10 20.78 -36.53
N VAL A 170 24.80 19.63 -36.54
CA VAL A 170 25.14 18.86 -35.32
C VAL A 170 26.35 19.42 -34.55
N ALA A 171 27.10 20.39 -35.10
CA ALA A 171 28.21 21.03 -34.41
C ALA A 171 28.34 22.51 -34.82
N PRO A 172 28.58 23.44 -33.87
CA PRO A 172 29.02 24.78 -34.24
C PRO A 172 30.37 24.65 -34.92
N THR A 173 30.50 25.22 -36.13
CA THR A 173 31.79 25.27 -36.83
C THR A 173 32.74 26.12 -35.96
N GLU A 174 33.73 25.48 -35.33
CA GLU A 174 34.66 26.16 -34.43
C GLU A 174 35.35 27.32 -35.16
N GLY A 175 35.15 28.55 -34.64
CA GLY A 175 35.85 29.76 -35.10
C GLY A 175 34.97 30.90 -35.65
N GLN A 176 33.66 30.71 -35.85
CA GLN A 176 32.79 31.80 -36.30
C GLN A 176 32.21 32.61 -35.13
N LYS A 177 32.50 33.93 -35.10
CA LYS A 177 31.96 34.87 -34.08
C LYS A 177 30.48 35.24 -34.29
N PHE A 178 29.91 34.87 -35.44
CA PHE A 178 28.54 35.17 -35.83
C PHE A 178 27.84 33.89 -36.27
N LEU A 179 26.62 33.69 -35.79
CA LEU A 179 25.77 32.55 -36.17
C LEU A 179 25.35 32.69 -37.64
N ASN A 180 25.32 31.57 -38.37
CA ASN A 180 24.79 31.53 -39.73
C ASN A 180 23.25 31.73 -39.74
N MET A 181 22.69 32.10 -40.89
CA MET A 181 21.23 32.35 -41.02
C MET A 181 20.40 31.14 -40.55
N LEU A 182 20.84 29.93 -40.88
CA LEU A 182 20.23 28.67 -40.47
C LEU A 182 20.27 28.47 -38.94
N GLU A 183 21.44 28.70 -38.33
CA GLU A 183 21.62 28.60 -36.88
C GLU A 183 20.76 29.64 -36.15
N ILE A 184 20.60 30.85 -36.70
CA ILE A 184 19.78 31.91 -36.10
C ILE A 184 18.29 31.52 -36.13
N ARG A 185 17.79 30.98 -37.23
CA ARG A 185 16.41 30.51 -37.32
C ARG A 185 16.14 29.30 -36.43
N ASN A 186 17.06 28.34 -36.36
CA ASN A 186 16.95 27.20 -35.46
C ASN A 186 17.00 27.61 -33.97
N THR A 187 17.91 28.52 -33.60
CA THR A 187 17.95 29.07 -32.24
C THR A 187 16.69 29.86 -31.90
N MET A 188 16.15 30.62 -32.86
CA MET A 188 14.88 31.34 -32.70
C MET A 188 13.73 30.39 -32.36
N ARG A 189 13.58 29.29 -33.11
CA ARG A 189 12.55 28.25 -32.85
C ARG A 189 12.71 27.61 -31.48
N LYS A 190 13.94 27.30 -31.06
CA LYS A 190 14.24 26.75 -29.73
C LYS A 190 13.85 27.71 -28.61
N HIS A 191 14.21 28.99 -28.71
CA HIS A 191 13.84 29.99 -27.70
C HIS A 191 12.32 30.21 -27.65
N LEU A 192 11.64 30.16 -28.80
CA LEU A 192 10.19 30.27 -28.84
C LEU A 192 9.51 29.08 -28.16
N MET A 193 9.96 27.84 -28.42
CA MET A 193 9.47 26.66 -27.69
C MET A 193 9.72 26.76 -26.18
N GLN A 194 10.91 27.21 -25.77
CA GLN A 194 11.24 27.40 -24.35
C GLN A 194 10.40 28.50 -23.70
N LEU A 195 10.07 29.57 -24.44
CA LEU A 195 9.13 30.61 -23.99
C LEU A 195 7.76 30.02 -23.74
N LEU A 196 7.25 29.18 -24.66
CA LEU A 196 5.95 28.53 -24.49
C LEU A 196 5.94 27.60 -23.28
N ILE A 197 6.95 26.73 -23.14
CA ILE A 197 7.06 25.78 -22.03
C ILE A 197 7.13 26.54 -20.69
N ASN A 198 8.03 27.51 -20.54
CA ASN A 198 8.21 28.23 -19.28
C ASN A 198 7.01 29.10 -18.91
N SER A 199 6.24 29.57 -19.89
CA SER A 199 5.04 30.39 -19.60
C SER A 199 3.87 29.54 -19.12
N LEU A 200 3.82 28.24 -19.44
CA LEU A 200 2.78 27.31 -18.98
C LEU A 200 2.91 26.92 -17.50
N ASP A 201 4.05 27.17 -16.87
CA ASP A 201 4.25 26.99 -15.41
C ASP A 201 3.45 28.01 -14.58
N TYR A 202 2.91 29.05 -15.22
CA TYR A 202 2.21 30.14 -14.57
C TYR A 202 0.71 30.12 -14.88
N PRO A 203 -0.16 30.54 -13.93
CA PRO A 203 -1.61 30.47 -14.10
C PRO A 203 -2.09 31.37 -15.24
N ALA A 204 -3.25 31.05 -15.81
CA ALA A 204 -3.89 31.88 -16.83
C ALA A 204 -4.26 33.28 -16.29
N PRO A 205 -4.18 34.36 -17.09
CA PRO A 205 -3.76 34.40 -18.49
C PRO A 205 -2.23 34.50 -18.67
N ASN A 206 -1.68 33.68 -19.58
CA ASN A 206 -0.26 33.71 -19.95
C ASN A 206 -0.04 33.75 -21.47
N VAL A 207 1.17 34.15 -21.89
CA VAL A 207 1.52 34.33 -23.31
C VAL A 207 1.48 33.02 -24.09
N ALA A 208 1.79 31.88 -23.46
CA ALA A 208 1.71 30.58 -24.12
C ALA A 208 0.28 30.20 -24.49
N LEU A 209 -0.67 30.36 -23.57
CA LEU A 209 -2.09 30.08 -23.81
C LEU A 209 -2.63 30.94 -24.97
N PHE A 210 -2.24 32.22 -25.03
CA PHE A 210 -2.54 33.10 -26.16
C PHE A 210 -2.00 32.54 -27.50
N LEU A 211 -0.69 32.28 -27.58
CA LEU A 211 -0.01 31.85 -28.81
C LEU A 211 -0.44 30.45 -29.27
N LEU A 212 -0.86 29.59 -28.36
CA LEU A 212 -1.34 28.24 -28.66
C LEU A 212 -2.82 28.23 -29.08
N GLY A 213 -3.57 29.31 -28.84
CA GLY A 213 -4.96 29.46 -29.29
C GLY A 213 -6.03 29.17 -28.24
N PHE A 214 -5.70 29.21 -26.95
CA PHE A 214 -6.68 29.01 -25.89
C PHE A 214 -7.57 30.24 -25.69
N GLU A 215 -8.84 30.03 -25.33
CA GLU A 215 -9.78 31.10 -25.05
C GLU A 215 -9.48 31.71 -23.68
N LEU A 216 -8.99 32.95 -23.65
CA LEU A 216 -8.63 33.66 -22.40
C LEU A 216 -9.81 34.42 -21.77
N ARG A 217 -10.90 34.61 -22.51
CA ARG A 217 -12.13 35.27 -22.02
C ARG A 217 -13.03 34.33 -21.20
N LYS A 218 -12.77 33.02 -21.27
CA LYS A 218 -13.50 31.94 -20.60
C LYS A 218 -12.49 31.08 -19.81
N PRO A 219 -12.95 30.21 -18.89
CA PRO A 219 -12.04 29.24 -18.27
C PRO A 219 -11.40 28.36 -19.35
N VAL A 220 -10.07 28.21 -19.26
CA VAL A 220 -9.23 27.52 -20.25
C VAL A 220 -9.71 26.09 -20.52
N GLU A 221 -10.21 25.39 -19.49
CA GLU A 221 -10.76 24.03 -19.57
C GLU A 221 -11.91 23.88 -20.59
N LYS A 222 -12.64 24.96 -20.88
CA LYS A 222 -13.79 24.98 -21.80
C LYS A 222 -13.43 25.43 -23.22
N THR A 223 -12.15 25.70 -23.49
CA THR A 223 -11.67 26.07 -24.83
C THR A 223 -12.06 25.01 -25.85
N ASN A 224 -12.52 25.42 -27.04
CA ASN A 224 -12.75 24.50 -28.15
C ASN A 224 -11.68 24.71 -29.23
N LEU A 225 -10.65 23.87 -29.24
CA LEU A 225 -9.58 23.91 -30.25
C LEU A 225 -10.09 23.31 -31.57
N GLN A 226 -9.84 24.01 -32.68
CA GLN A 226 -10.29 23.65 -34.03
C GLN A 226 -9.20 23.91 -35.07
N ASP A 227 -9.27 23.24 -36.21
CA ASP A 227 -8.33 23.46 -37.31
C ASP A 227 -8.44 24.88 -37.91
N PRO A 228 -7.36 25.40 -38.51
CA PRO A 228 -7.34 26.74 -39.07
C PRO A 228 -8.42 26.92 -40.15
N GLY A 229 -9.20 27.99 -40.07
CA GLY A 229 -10.28 28.30 -41.00
C GLY A 229 -11.66 27.77 -40.61
N VAL A 230 -11.75 26.79 -39.70
CA VAL A 230 -13.03 26.31 -39.16
C VAL A 230 -13.55 27.34 -38.15
N LEU A 231 -14.81 27.78 -38.30
CA LEU A 231 -15.42 28.87 -37.51
C LEU A 231 -14.58 30.17 -37.45
N GLY A 232 -13.70 30.40 -38.42
CA GLY A 232 -12.79 31.55 -38.43
C GLY A 232 -11.60 31.46 -37.46
N CYS A 233 -11.28 30.26 -36.94
CA CYS A 233 -10.11 30.05 -36.08
C CYS A 233 -8.80 30.35 -36.84
N PRO A 234 -7.91 31.21 -36.29
CA PRO A 234 -6.62 31.48 -36.91
C PRO A 234 -5.67 30.29 -36.75
N ARG A 235 -4.65 30.18 -37.63
CA ARG A 235 -3.57 29.22 -37.47
C ARG A 235 -2.68 29.64 -36.31
N THR A 236 -2.46 28.76 -35.33
CA THR A 236 -1.73 29.07 -34.07
C THR A 236 -0.44 28.26 -33.93
N CYS A 237 0.40 28.58 -32.94
CA CYS A 237 1.63 27.84 -32.67
C CYS A 237 1.38 26.36 -32.33
N LEU A 238 0.20 26.01 -31.80
CA LEU A 238 -0.20 24.61 -31.55
C LEU A 238 -0.34 23.83 -32.87
N HIS A 239 -0.89 24.46 -33.90
CA HIS A 239 -1.03 23.85 -35.22
C HIS A 239 0.33 23.64 -35.87
N SER A 240 1.23 24.63 -35.77
CA SER A 240 2.61 24.50 -36.25
C SER A 240 3.36 23.40 -35.51
N LEU A 241 3.22 23.31 -34.19
CA LEU A 241 3.78 22.24 -33.37
C LEU A 241 3.33 20.85 -33.85
N ILE A 242 2.02 20.64 -34.01
CA ILE A 242 1.46 19.36 -34.49
C ILE A 242 1.91 19.07 -35.92
N THR A 243 1.98 20.10 -36.78
CA THR A 243 2.47 19.96 -38.16
C THR A 243 3.93 19.50 -38.17
N ILE A 244 4.81 20.08 -37.33
CA ILE A 244 6.21 19.68 -37.20
C ILE A 244 6.33 18.21 -36.79
N LEU A 245 5.55 17.78 -35.79
CA LEU A 245 5.58 16.40 -35.28
C LEU A 245 4.96 15.38 -36.23
N ASN A 246 3.97 15.78 -37.04
CA ASN A 246 3.29 14.88 -37.99
C ASN A 246 3.99 14.78 -39.36
N ARG A 247 4.96 15.64 -39.67
CA ARG A 247 5.72 15.58 -40.93
C ARG A 247 6.47 14.26 -41.04
N GLY A 248 6.16 13.49 -42.08
CA GLY A 248 6.76 12.18 -42.34
C GLY A 248 6.12 11.01 -41.58
N VAL A 249 5.14 11.26 -40.71
CA VAL A 249 4.41 10.21 -40.00
C VAL A 249 3.56 9.42 -40.98
N GLY A 250 3.88 8.13 -41.13
CA GLY A 250 3.30 7.24 -42.14
C GLY A 250 4.29 6.81 -43.22
N SER A 251 5.47 7.44 -43.28
CA SER A 251 6.62 6.92 -44.01
C SER A 251 7.30 5.77 -43.26
N ARG A 252 8.13 4.97 -43.94
CA ARG A 252 8.91 3.88 -43.34
C ARG A 252 9.94 4.36 -42.30
N THR A 253 10.38 5.61 -42.41
CA THR A 253 11.42 6.22 -41.58
C THR A 253 10.86 6.97 -40.36
N GLY A 254 9.53 7.06 -40.21
CA GLY A 254 8.89 7.77 -39.11
C GLY A 254 8.93 9.31 -39.25
N PRO A 255 8.69 10.04 -38.14
CA PRO A 255 8.67 11.50 -38.14
C PRO A 255 10.01 12.11 -38.56
N ARG A 256 10.00 13.01 -39.57
CA ARG A 256 11.21 13.65 -40.11
C ARG A 256 11.93 14.52 -39.08
N CYS A 257 11.21 15.09 -38.12
CA CYS A 257 11.81 15.94 -37.09
C CYS A 257 12.84 15.19 -36.22
N LEU A 258 12.77 13.85 -36.15
CA LEU A 258 13.71 13.03 -35.37
C LEU A 258 15.14 13.05 -35.95
N THR A 259 15.27 13.12 -37.28
CA THR A 259 16.57 13.11 -37.98
C THR A 259 17.08 14.51 -38.26
N PHE A 260 16.20 15.41 -38.73
CA PHE A 260 16.60 16.71 -39.26
C PHE A 260 16.60 17.83 -38.21
N THR A 261 15.82 17.72 -37.13
CA THR A 261 15.71 18.76 -36.08
C THR A 261 15.54 18.16 -34.67
N PRO A 262 16.48 17.31 -34.22
CA PRO A 262 16.32 16.51 -33.00
C PRO A 262 16.11 17.35 -31.73
N GLN A 263 16.83 18.47 -31.54
CA GLN A 263 16.65 19.25 -30.30
C GLN A 263 15.31 19.99 -30.30
N LEU A 264 14.85 20.42 -31.48
CA LEU A 264 13.53 21.03 -31.61
C LEU A 264 12.41 20.00 -31.39
N ALA A 265 12.57 18.78 -31.92
CA ALA A 265 11.63 17.69 -31.70
C ALA A 265 11.49 17.33 -30.21
N GLU A 266 12.59 17.34 -29.46
CA GLU A 266 12.56 17.13 -28.01
C GLU A 266 11.70 18.19 -27.30
N LEU A 267 11.93 19.48 -27.60
CA LEU A 267 11.14 20.58 -27.06
C LEU A 267 9.67 20.51 -27.51
N ALA A 268 9.42 20.07 -28.73
CA ALA A 268 8.07 19.92 -29.26
C ALA A 268 7.27 18.83 -28.52
N TYR A 269 7.84 17.64 -28.34
CA TYR A 269 7.20 16.59 -27.53
C TYR A 269 7.08 16.98 -26.06
N HIS A 270 8.06 17.70 -25.50
CA HIS A 270 7.98 18.22 -24.14
C HIS A 270 6.83 19.23 -23.97
N LEU A 271 6.70 20.21 -24.87
CA LEU A 271 5.60 21.17 -24.86
C LEU A 271 4.24 20.47 -24.96
N LEU A 272 4.13 19.48 -25.85
CA LEU A 272 2.91 18.68 -25.98
C LEU A 272 2.58 17.95 -24.67
N TYR A 273 3.57 17.33 -24.03
CA TYR A 273 3.38 16.68 -22.74
C TYR A 273 2.90 17.67 -21.66
N VAL A 274 3.51 18.86 -21.56
CA VAL A 274 3.11 19.89 -20.57
C VAL A 274 1.65 20.29 -20.77
N LEU A 275 1.19 20.44 -22.02
CA LEU A 275 -0.21 20.73 -22.33
C LEU A 275 -1.15 19.60 -21.92
N CYS A 276 -0.73 18.34 -22.10
CA CYS A 276 -1.50 17.17 -21.69
C CYS A 276 -1.49 16.94 -20.17
N ALA A 277 -0.44 17.39 -19.46
CA ALA A 277 -0.26 17.18 -18.02
C ALA A 277 -0.90 18.26 -17.16
N ASN A 278 -0.98 19.50 -17.63
CA ASN A 278 -1.60 20.59 -16.88
C ASN A 278 -3.13 20.42 -16.83
N LYS A 279 -3.70 20.53 -15.62
CA LYS A 279 -5.13 20.30 -15.34
C LYS A 279 -6.05 21.16 -16.21
N GLU A 280 -5.68 22.42 -16.47
CA GLU A 280 -6.53 23.37 -17.20
C GLU A 280 -6.50 23.13 -18.73
N THR A 281 -5.34 22.80 -19.29
CA THR A 281 -5.14 22.63 -20.75
C THR A 281 -5.39 21.20 -21.21
N SER A 282 -5.28 20.21 -20.32
CA SER A 282 -5.37 18.80 -20.69
C SER A 282 -6.69 18.41 -21.37
N PRO A 283 -7.89 18.75 -20.83
CA PRO A 283 -9.16 18.35 -21.46
C PRO A 283 -9.34 18.83 -22.92
N PRO A 284 -9.14 20.12 -23.25
CA PRO A 284 -9.26 20.59 -24.64
C PRO A 284 -8.14 20.07 -25.55
N THR A 285 -6.89 20.00 -25.09
CA THR A 285 -5.77 19.48 -25.88
C THR A 285 -5.93 17.99 -26.20
N MET A 286 -6.23 17.16 -25.20
CA MET A 286 -6.39 15.71 -25.38
C MET A 286 -7.58 15.38 -26.30
N ARG A 287 -8.67 16.14 -26.20
CA ARG A 287 -9.81 16.02 -27.11
C ARG A 287 -9.40 16.31 -28.56
N TYR A 288 -8.73 17.44 -28.78
CA TYR A 288 -8.29 17.86 -30.11
C TYR A 288 -7.31 16.85 -30.75
N LEU A 289 -6.32 16.38 -29.99
CA LEU A 289 -5.35 15.38 -30.46
C LEU A 289 -6.01 14.03 -30.81
N ARG A 290 -7.04 13.62 -30.07
CA ARG A 290 -7.77 12.37 -30.29
C ARG A 290 -8.69 12.44 -31.50
N THR A 291 -9.53 13.48 -31.59
CA THR A 291 -10.62 13.52 -32.58
C THR A 291 -10.17 14.01 -33.95
N VAL A 292 -9.24 14.98 -34.00
CA VAL A 292 -8.87 15.65 -35.25
C VAL A 292 -7.66 14.97 -35.90
N HIS A 293 -6.63 14.67 -35.11
CA HIS A 293 -5.35 14.19 -35.66
C HIS A 293 -5.10 12.69 -35.47
N ASP A 294 -5.88 12.01 -34.62
CA ASP A 294 -5.60 10.64 -34.15
C ASP A 294 -4.12 10.47 -33.74
N PHE A 295 -3.60 11.49 -33.06
CA PHE A 295 -2.17 11.79 -32.96
C PHE A 295 -1.40 10.65 -32.30
N PHE A 296 -1.83 10.22 -31.11
CA PHE A 296 -1.13 9.19 -30.34
C PHE A 296 -1.06 7.86 -31.08
N TYR A 297 -2.14 7.44 -31.75
CA TYR A 297 -2.15 6.19 -32.52
C TYR A 297 -1.14 6.23 -33.68
N ARG A 298 -1.07 7.36 -34.41
CA ARG A 298 -0.16 7.51 -35.56
C ARG A 298 1.31 7.56 -35.13
N GLN A 299 1.61 8.27 -34.05
CA GLN A 299 2.97 8.38 -33.51
C GLN A 299 3.46 7.07 -32.90
N LEU A 300 2.61 6.37 -32.16
CA LEU A 300 2.93 5.09 -31.49
C LEU A 300 3.36 3.98 -32.47
N LYS A 301 2.91 4.03 -33.73
CA LYS A 301 3.36 3.07 -34.76
C LYS A 301 4.87 3.10 -34.97
N HIS A 302 5.50 4.26 -34.77
CA HIS A 302 6.93 4.47 -35.03
C HIS A 302 7.83 4.24 -33.81
N LEU A 303 7.28 3.82 -32.67
CA LEU A 303 8.07 3.43 -31.50
C LEU A 303 8.59 1.99 -31.59
N PRO A 304 9.81 1.68 -31.09
CA PRO A 304 10.80 2.64 -30.56
C PRO A 304 11.43 3.48 -31.68
N PHE A 305 11.81 4.73 -31.39
CA PHE A 305 12.46 5.56 -32.40
C PHE A 305 13.89 5.05 -32.67
N ILE A 306 14.29 4.97 -33.95
CA ILE A 306 15.60 4.50 -34.40
C ILE A 306 16.29 5.64 -35.14
N GLY A 307 17.51 6.02 -34.74
CA GLY A 307 18.30 7.06 -35.38
C GLY A 307 19.81 6.82 -35.24
N GLU A 308 20.58 7.14 -36.29
CA GLU A 308 22.01 6.81 -36.40
C GLU A 308 22.94 7.84 -35.73
N SER A 309 22.50 9.08 -35.51
CA SER A 309 23.40 10.22 -35.23
C SER A 309 23.42 10.73 -33.77
N SER A 310 22.40 10.48 -32.94
CA SER A 310 22.40 10.94 -31.54
C SER A 310 21.42 10.18 -30.63
N LYS A 311 21.94 9.38 -29.68
CA LYS A 311 21.11 8.52 -28.81
C LYS A 311 20.36 9.28 -27.71
N SER A 312 20.94 10.35 -27.15
CA SER A 312 20.36 11.10 -26.02
C SER A 312 19.07 11.86 -26.34
N PRO A 313 19.01 12.73 -27.38
CA PRO A 313 17.79 13.50 -27.67
C PRO A 313 16.65 12.60 -28.13
N LEU A 314 16.95 11.56 -28.90
CA LEU A 314 15.97 10.56 -29.36
C LEU A 314 15.26 9.88 -28.18
N MET A 315 16.03 9.52 -27.17
CA MET A 315 15.51 8.90 -25.95
C MET A 315 14.60 9.87 -25.16
N ASN A 316 14.99 11.14 -25.04
CA ASN A 316 14.14 12.15 -24.39
C ASN A 316 12.85 12.42 -25.16
N GLN A 317 12.91 12.53 -26.50
CA GLN A 317 11.74 12.67 -27.37
C GLN A 317 10.74 11.52 -27.16
N GLN A 318 11.23 10.28 -27.19
CA GLN A 318 10.42 9.09 -26.91
C GLN A 318 9.81 9.15 -25.51
N SER A 319 10.57 9.58 -24.52
CA SER A 319 10.12 9.69 -23.13
C SER A 319 8.92 10.63 -22.99
N TRP A 320 8.99 11.82 -23.59
CA TRP A 320 7.89 12.79 -23.53
C TRP A 320 6.62 12.29 -24.22
N LEU A 321 6.77 11.61 -25.37
CA LEU A 321 5.64 10.97 -26.06
C LEU A 321 4.99 9.87 -25.20
N LEU A 322 5.80 9.00 -24.58
CA LEU A 322 5.31 7.93 -23.71
C LEU A 322 4.57 8.48 -22.48
N LYS A 323 5.08 9.54 -21.85
CA LYS A 323 4.39 10.21 -20.73
C LYS A 323 3.04 10.80 -21.15
N ALA A 324 2.96 11.45 -22.31
CA ALA A 324 1.69 11.96 -22.83
C ALA A 324 0.72 10.82 -23.18
N MET A 325 1.22 9.70 -23.70
CA MET A 325 0.42 8.51 -23.98
C MET A 325 -0.12 7.84 -22.70
N ALA A 326 0.66 7.79 -21.62
CA ALA A 326 0.19 7.26 -20.33
C ALA A 326 -1.02 8.04 -19.81
N LEU A 327 -1.01 9.38 -19.98
CA LEU A 327 -2.17 10.23 -19.66
C LEU A 327 -3.37 9.91 -20.54
N GLU A 328 -3.15 9.71 -21.84
CA GLU A 328 -4.22 9.37 -22.80
C GLU A 328 -4.89 8.04 -22.44
N LEU A 329 -4.09 6.99 -22.22
CA LEU A 329 -4.58 5.66 -21.83
C LEU A 329 -5.38 5.70 -20.53
N ARG A 330 -4.88 6.44 -19.53
CA ARG A 330 -5.58 6.59 -18.25
C ARG A 330 -6.91 7.33 -18.43
N LEU A 331 -6.91 8.44 -19.16
CA LEU A 331 -8.10 9.26 -19.39
C LEU A 331 -9.16 8.49 -20.18
N THR A 332 -8.77 7.76 -21.23
CA THR A 332 -9.71 6.98 -22.05
C THR A 332 -10.25 5.77 -21.30
N SER A 333 -9.44 5.14 -20.45
CA SER A 333 -9.90 4.04 -19.59
C SER A 333 -10.89 4.52 -18.53
N MET A 334 -10.57 5.61 -17.80
CA MET A 334 -11.46 6.18 -16.78
C MET A 334 -12.79 6.64 -17.35
N ASN A 335 -12.78 7.24 -18.55
CA ASN A 335 -13.99 7.68 -19.25
C ASN A 335 -14.70 6.54 -20.03
N ARG A 336 -14.25 5.29 -19.91
CA ARG A 336 -14.84 4.09 -20.56
C ARG A 336 -14.90 4.18 -22.09
N HIS A 337 -13.95 4.87 -22.71
CA HIS A 337 -13.78 4.88 -24.16
C HIS A 337 -13.11 3.57 -24.61
N ARG A 338 -13.86 2.46 -24.55
CA ARG A 338 -13.34 1.09 -24.69
C ARG A 338 -12.65 0.84 -26.03
N SER A 339 -13.26 1.21 -27.15
CA SER A 339 -12.71 1.00 -28.49
C SER A 339 -11.37 1.72 -28.70
N HIS A 340 -11.27 2.96 -28.25
CA HIS A 340 -10.04 3.75 -28.35
C HIS A 340 -8.93 3.18 -27.46
N THR A 341 -9.25 2.85 -26.21
CA THR A 341 -8.31 2.25 -25.26
C THR A 341 -7.80 0.90 -25.77
N GLN A 342 -8.70 0.04 -26.30
CA GLN A 342 -8.34 -1.23 -26.93
C GLN A 342 -7.42 -1.03 -28.12
N ARG A 343 -7.69 -0.05 -28.99
CA ARG A 343 -6.88 0.22 -30.18
C ARG A 343 -5.45 0.64 -29.83
N LEU A 344 -5.26 1.50 -28.82
CA LEU A 344 -3.93 1.90 -28.35
C LEU A 344 -3.21 0.74 -27.65
N MET A 345 -3.93 0.00 -26.80
CA MET A 345 -3.41 -1.17 -26.11
C MET A 345 -2.95 -2.26 -27.09
N LYS A 346 -3.75 -2.49 -28.14
CA LYS A 346 -3.43 -3.44 -29.21
C LYS A 346 -2.12 -3.08 -29.89
N LEU A 347 -1.86 -1.80 -30.22
CA LEU A 347 -0.55 -1.40 -30.78
C LEU A 347 0.65 -1.60 -29.83
N LEU A 348 0.44 -1.51 -28.51
CA LEU A 348 1.49 -1.71 -27.52
C LEU A 348 1.80 -3.20 -27.30
N LEU A 349 0.79 -4.05 -27.48
CA LEU A 349 0.82 -5.47 -27.14
C LEU A 349 0.83 -6.41 -28.35
N GLU A 350 0.60 -5.90 -29.56
CA GLU A 350 0.68 -6.67 -30.79
C GLU A 350 2.12 -7.04 -31.13
N ASP A 351 2.22 -8.28 -31.60
CA ASP A 351 3.37 -8.89 -32.23
C ASP A 351 3.40 -8.48 -33.70
N VAL A 352 4.12 -7.39 -34.00
CA VAL A 352 4.24 -6.89 -35.38
C VAL A 352 5.60 -7.28 -35.96
N ASP A 353 5.58 -8.12 -36.99
CA ASP A 353 6.73 -8.34 -37.89
C ASP A 353 7.07 -7.03 -38.61
N VAL A 354 8.29 -6.56 -38.43
CA VAL A 354 8.76 -5.28 -38.99
C VAL A 354 8.89 -5.33 -40.52
N ASP A 355 8.89 -6.52 -41.12
CA ASP A 355 9.21 -6.69 -42.54
C ASP A 355 8.03 -6.63 -43.50
N HIS A 356 6.78 -6.58 -43.02
CA HIS A 356 5.60 -6.50 -43.89
C HIS A 356 4.52 -5.51 -43.41
N ILE A 357 4.87 -4.22 -43.29
CA ILE A 357 3.84 -3.16 -43.31
C ILE A 357 3.54 -2.78 -44.76
N SER A 358 2.68 -3.56 -45.42
CA SER A 358 1.94 -3.08 -46.59
C SER A 358 0.91 -2.06 -46.11
N VAL A 359 1.28 -0.77 -46.17
CA VAL A 359 0.33 0.33 -46.07
C VAL A 359 -0.52 0.31 -47.33
N THR A 360 -1.63 -0.43 -47.33
CA THR A 360 -2.70 -0.18 -48.29
C THR A 360 -3.27 1.19 -47.99
N GLN A 361 -3.12 2.08 -48.97
CA GLN A 361 -3.62 3.45 -48.97
C GLN A 361 -5.14 3.46 -48.72
N ALA A 362 -5.58 4.31 -47.79
CA ALA A 362 -6.96 4.78 -47.72
C ALA A 362 -6.93 6.32 -47.76
N TYR A 363 -6.86 6.87 -48.97
CA TYR A 363 -7.52 8.13 -49.30
C TYR A 363 -8.88 7.76 -49.91
N GLY A 364 -9.92 8.51 -49.54
CA GLY A 364 -11.32 8.09 -49.65
C GLY A 364 -11.85 7.80 -51.05
N ALA A 365 -12.80 6.87 -51.09
CA ALA A 365 -13.92 6.85 -52.03
C ALA A 365 -15.06 6.04 -51.39
N GLU A 366 -16.26 6.30 -51.87
CA GLU A 366 -17.59 6.06 -51.33
C GLU A 366 -18.00 4.59 -51.09
N GLU A 367 -19.14 4.46 -50.39
CA GLU A 367 -19.91 3.27 -50.04
C GLU A 367 -20.07 2.22 -51.16
N ASN A 368 -19.92 0.92 -50.82
CA ASN A 368 -20.93 -0.14 -51.02
C ASN A 368 -20.39 -1.57 -50.78
N ASP A 369 -21.03 -2.26 -49.83
CA ASP A 369 -21.64 -3.60 -49.91
C ASP A 369 -20.92 -4.90 -50.34
N TYR A 370 -21.21 -5.93 -49.53
CA TYR A 370 -21.27 -7.39 -49.72
C TYR A 370 -20.01 -8.27 -49.91
N SER A 371 -19.76 -9.09 -48.87
CA SER A 371 -19.38 -10.53 -48.84
C SER A 371 -18.39 -11.12 -49.87
N THR A 372 -17.43 -11.94 -49.40
CA THR A 372 -17.26 -13.38 -49.75
C THR A 372 -16.02 -14.02 -49.09
N TYR A 373 -16.24 -15.20 -48.52
CA TYR A 373 -15.28 -16.18 -48.01
C TYR A 373 -14.29 -16.68 -49.09
N GLY A 374 -13.04 -16.95 -48.73
CA GLY A 374 -12.15 -17.78 -49.57
C GLY A 374 -10.69 -17.80 -49.09
N GLY A 375 -10.24 -18.93 -48.56
CA GLY A 375 -8.86 -19.15 -48.14
C GLY A 375 -7.88 -19.46 -49.28
N LYS A 376 -6.59 -19.56 -48.92
CA LYS A 376 -5.51 -20.42 -49.46
C LYS A 376 -4.15 -19.78 -49.13
N GLU A 377 -3.33 -20.41 -48.29
CA GLU A 377 -2.30 -21.43 -48.59
C GLU A 377 -0.91 -20.80 -48.65
N ALA A 378 -0.05 -21.25 -47.72
CA ALA A 378 1.35 -20.91 -47.60
C ALA A 378 2.18 -21.60 -48.70
N SER A 379 3.21 -20.93 -49.20
CA SER A 379 4.23 -21.53 -50.07
C SER A 379 5.62 -21.16 -49.56
N LEU A 380 6.41 -22.21 -49.32
CA LEU A 380 7.81 -22.17 -48.91
C LEU A 380 8.73 -21.80 -50.07
N SER A 381 9.81 -21.07 -49.79
CA SER A 381 11.05 -21.23 -50.55
C SER A 381 12.29 -21.02 -49.65
N GLN A 382 13.17 -22.02 -49.73
CA GLN A 382 14.49 -22.16 -49.11
C GLN A 382 15.55 -21.36 -49.89
N TYR A 383 16.63 -20.91 -49.24
CA TYR A 383 18.06 -20.96 -49.68
C TYR A 383 18.98 -20.15 -48.71
N PRO A 384 20.34 -20.32 -48.71
CA PRO A 384 21.04 -20.94 -47.58
C PRO A 384 21.98 -20.05 -46.74
N THR A 385 22.43 -20.67 -45.66
CA THR A 385 23.31 -20.33 -44.53
C THR A 385 24.70 -19.71 -44.79
N ILE A 386 25.08 -18.77 -43.92
CA ILE A 386 26.46 -18.42 -43.49
C ILE A 386 26.47 -18.43 -41.94
N PRO A 387 27.51 -18.93 -41.24
CA PRO A 387 27.42 -19.33 -39.84
C PRO A 387 27.68 -18.16 -38.88
N SER A 388 26.76 -17.90 -37.96
CA SER A 388 26.95 -17.03 -36.81
C SER A 388 26.57 -17.78 -35.55
N SER A 389 27.56 -18.08 -34.73
CA SER A 389 27.42 -18.57 -33.37
C SER A 389 26.84 -17.45 -32.50
N CYS A 390 25.54 -17.46 -32.29
CA CYS A 390 24.91 -16.83 -31.14
C CYS A 390 23.76 -17.73 -30.69
N PHE A 391 23.64 -17.88 -29.38
CA PHE A 391 22.73 -18.78 -28.72
C PHE A 391 21.28 -18.63 -29.20
N MET A 392 20.59 -19.78 -29.25
CA MET A 392 19.22 -20.00 -29.70
C MET A 392 18.23 -18.93 -29.24
N THR A 393 17.66 -18.17 -30.17
CA THR A 393 16.27 -17.73 -30.15
C THR A 393 15.78 -17.63 -31.59
N GLY A 394 14.71 -18.35 -31.91
CA GLY A 394 13.96 -18.11 -33.16
C GLY A 394 13.46 -16.67 -33.16
N THR A 395 13.33 -16.06 -34.32
CA THR A 395 12.71 -14.75 -34.52
C THR A 395 11.25 -14.79 -34.04
N GLN A 396 11.04 -14.60 -32.74
CA GLN A 396 9.73 -14.42 -32.14
C GLN A 396 9.43 -12.93 -32.15
N THR A 397 8.32 -12.58 -32.78
CA THR A 397 7.68 -11.27 -32.68
C THR A 397 7.57 -10.88 -31.21
N ARG A 398 8.17 -9.74 -30.84
CA ARG A 398 8.21 -9.26 -29.46
C ARG A 398 7.30 -8.04 -29.32
N ARG A 399 6.44 -8.06 -28.31
CA ARG A 399 5.50 -6.97 -28.01
C ARG A 399 6.21 -5.62 -27.98
N LYS A 400 5.57 -4.59 -28.53
CA LYS A 400 6.18 -3.26 -28.66
C LYS A 400 6.61 -2.66 -27.32
N ILE A 401 5.83 -2.84 -26.26
CA ILE A 401 6.20 -2.35 -24.91
C ILE A 401 7.52 -2.96 -24.40
N LEU A 402 7.82 -4.21 -24.73
CA LEU A 402 9.08 -4.87 -24.37
C LEU A 402 10.22 -4.43 -25.28
N ARG A 403 9.97 -4.22 -26.58
CA ARG A 403 10.97 -3.63 -27.50
C ARG A 403 11.42 -2.23 -27.09
N ILE A 404 10.51 -1.45 -26.52
CA ILE A 404 10.82 -0.14 -25.94
C ILE A 404 11.70 -0.30 -24.69
N LEU A 405 11.48 -1.34 -23.87
CA LEU A 405 12.34 -1.65 -22.73
C LEU A 405 13.73 -2.12 -23.18
N ASP A 406 13.82 -2.90 -24.26
CA ASP A 406 15.09 -3.39 -24.81
C ASP A 406 16.01 -2.26 -25.25
N SER A 407 15.43 -1.18 -25.80
CA SER A 407 16.20 0.00 -26.21
C SER A 407 16.76 0.82 -25.05
N LEU A 408 16.34 0.54 -23.81
CA LEU A 408 16.87 1.15 -22.61
C LEU A 408 18.10 0.38 -22.09
N ASP A 409 19.22 1.08 -22.02
CA ASP A 409 20.48 0.59 -21.46
C ASP A 409 20.57 0.93 -19.96
N PHE A 410 20.76 -0.11 -19.14
CA PHE A 410 20.79 -0.03 -17.67
C PHE A 410 22.21 0.06 -17.13
N THR A 411 23.22 0.12 -17.98
CA THR A 411 24.64 0.25 -17.59
C THR A 411 25.12 1.68 -17.83
N GLN A 412 26.21 2.11 -17.19
CA GLN A 412 26.84 3.40 -17.52
C GLN A 412 28.35 3.36 -17.29
N ALA A 413 29.11 3.60 -18.34
CA ALA A 413 30.55 3.82 -18.22
C ALA A 413 30.84 5.16 -17.54
N CYS A 414 31.67 5.15 -16.51
CA CYS A 414 32.16 6.34 -15.81
C CYS A 414 33.57 6.69 -16.31
N PRO A 415 33.89 7.96 -16.59
CA PRO A 415 35.24 8.35 -16.98
C PRO A 415 36.25 8.04 -15.86
N GLN A 416 37.42 7.51 -16.22
CA GLN A 416 38.51 7.29 -15.28
C GLN A 416 39.06 8.63 -14.78
N ARG A 417 39.26 8.76 -13.46
CA ARG A 417 39.90 9.93 -12.88
C ARG A 417 41.40 9.90 -13.19
N CYS A 418 41.93 11.00 -13.73
CA CYS A 418 43.37 11.17 -13.90
C CYS A 418 43.97 11.75 -12.60
N PRO A 419 45.10 11.21 -12.10
CA PRO A 419 45.76 11.72 -10.91
C PRO A 419 46.29 13.13 -11.17
N LEU A 420 45.99 14.04 -10.26
CA LEU A 420 46.41 15.44 -10.30
C LEU A 420 47.76 15.61 -9.58
N GLN A 421 48.65 16.44 -10.11
CA GLN A 421 50.01 16.70 -9.60
C GLN A 421 50.14 18.05 -8.89
N PHE A 422 49.40 19.09 -9.32
CA PHE A 422 49.54 20.43 -8.75
C PHE A 422 48.31 20.87 -7.94
N PHE A 423 47.18 20.17 -8.03
CA PHE A 423 45.99 20.47 -7.25
C PHE A 423 45.58 19.30 -6.33
N GLU A 424 45.05 19.65 -5.16
CA GLU A 424 44.44 18.68 -4.24
C GLU A 424 43.04 18.28 -4.71
N GLU A 425 42.78 16.97 -4.79
CA GLU A 425 41.52 16.42 -5.32
C GLU A 425 40.28 16.87 -4.52
N ASN A 426 40.36 16.89 -3.18
CA ASN A 426 39.23 17.25 -2.32
C ASN A 426 38.80 18.72 -2.51
N LEU A 427 39.77 19.64 -2.63
CA LEU A 427 39.49 21.06 -2.83
C LEU A 427 38.88 21.31 -4.21
N ILE A 428 39.34 20.59 -5.24
CA ILE A 428 38.74 20.68 -6.57
C ILE A 428 37.30 20.16 -6.55
N GLU A 429 37.02 19.04 -5.89
CA GLU A 429 35.64 18.53 -5.81
C GLU A 429 34.69 19.56 -5.18
N ASP A 430 35.12 20.27 -4.15
CA ASP A 430 34.31 21.30 -3.51
C ASP A 430 34.14 22.54 -4.39
N VAL A 431 35.18 22.93 -5.14
CA VAL A 431 35.08 24.01 -6.14
C VAL A 431 34.15 23.61 -7.29
N ILE A 432 34.21 22.36 -7.77
CA ILE A 432 33.29 21.82 -8.79
C ILE A 432 31.86 21.87 -8.26
N LYS A 433 31.62 21.38 -7.03
CA LYS A 433 30.28 21.42 -6.40
C LYS A 433 29.76 22.86 -6.28
N SER A 434 30.62 23.82 -5.93
CA SER A 434 30.24 25.24 -5.84
C SER A 434 29.86 25.86 -7.20
N CYS A 435 30.40 25.31 -8.30
CA CYS A 435 30.12 25.73 -9.67
C CYS A 435 28.95 24.97 -10.32
N CYS A 436 28.38 23.97 -9.64
CA CYS A 436 27.22 23.22 -10.12
C CYS A 436 25.94 24.06 -10.04
N LYS A 437 25.22 24.11 -11.16
CA LYS A 437 23.88 24.71 -11.22
C LYS A 437 22.88 23.59 -11.44
N ARG A 438 21.81 23.59 -10.66
CA ARG A 438 20.67 22.69 -10.86
C ARG A 438 19.58 23.42 -11.63
N PRO A 439 19.40 23.16 -12.94
CA PRO A 439 18.24 23.68 -13.67
C PRO A 439 16.96 23.08 -13.10
N LYS A 440 15.82 23.80 -13.21
CA LYS A 440 14.52 23.39 -12.64
C LYS A 440 14.11 21.96 -13.05
N ASN A 441 14.41 21.54 -14.29
CA ASN A 441 14.02 20.23 -14.86
C ASN A 441 15.21 19.42 -15.44
N GLY A 442 16.35 19.37 -14.75
CA GLY A 442 17.51 18.61 -15.21
C GLY A 442 18.51 18.22 -14.10
N PRO A 443 19.55 17.46 -14.45
CA PRO A 443 20.59 17.07 -13.49
C PRO A 443 21.41 18.29 -13.08
N ALA A 444 22.03 18.24 -11.90
CA ALA A 444 23.01 19.25 -11.51
C ALA A 444 24.22 19.14 -12.44
N ILE A 445 24.51 20.19 -13.19
CA ILE A 445 25.59 20.24 -14.17
C ILE A 445 26.57 21.33 -13.75
N CYS A 446 27.87 21.05 -13.82
CA CYS A 446 28.90 22.03 -13.52
C CYS A 446 29.00 23.07 -14.64
N ASP A 447 28.90 24.36 -14.29
CA ASP A 447 29.13 25.45 -15.23
C ASP A 447 30.62 25.56 -15.56
N VAL A 448 31.03 24.94 -16.68
CA VAL A 448 32.42 24.88 -17.14
C VAL A 448 33.03 26.28 -17.29
N LYS A 449 32.24 27.28 -17.69
CA LYS A 449 32.70 28.67 -17.84
C LYS A 449 32.90 29.36 -16.50
N ALA A 450 32.07 29.03 -15.49
CA ALA A 450 32.28 29.51 -14.12
C ALA A 450 33.53 28.85 -13.51
N LEU A 451 33.65 27.52 -13.61
CA LEU A 451 34.78 26.76 -13.09
C LEU A 451 36.11 27.26 -13.67
N ARG A 452 36.19 27.43 -15.00
CA ARG A 452 37.38 27.98 -15.66
C ARG A 452 37.74 29.37 -15.13
N ARG A 453 36.74 30.24 -14.87
CA ARG A 453 36.98 31.58 -14.33
C ARG A 453 37.54 31.53 -12.90
N VAL A 454 37.02 30.64 -12.05
CA VAL A 454 37.53 30.44 -10.68
C VAL A 454 38.96 29.92 -10.72
N LEU A 455 39.23 28.84 -11.48
CA LEU A 455 40.57 28.24 -11.58
C LEU A 455 41.62 29.21 -12.14
N ILE A 456 41.29 29.96 -13.20
CA ILE A 456 42.20 30.97 -13.77
C ILE A 456 42.38 32.15 -12.80
N GLY A 457 41.33 32.54 -12.08
CA GLY A 457 41.38 33.58 -11.05
C GLY A 457 42.38 33.24 -9.95
N GLU A 458 42.32 32.02 -9.42
CA GLU A 458 43.27 31.54 -8.40
C GLU A 458 44.72 31.51 -8.92
N ILE A 459 44.94 31.05 -10.16
CA ILE A 459 46.27 31.05 -10.80
C ILE A 459 46.80 32.48 -11.03
N SER A 460 45.92 33.47 -11.18
CA SER A 460 46.31 34.87 -11.35
C SER A 460 46.68 35.56 -10.02
N ASN A 461 46.12 35.08 -8.90
CA ASN A 461 46.39 35.59 -7.55
C ASN A 461 47.71 35.04 -6.96
N LEU A 462 48.17 33.87 -7.44
CA LEU A 462 49.45 33.26 -7.04
C LEU A 462 50.65 33.92 -7.76
N GLN A 463 51.17 35.03 -7.22
CA GLN A 463 52.37 35.71 -7.74
C GLN A 463 53.64 35.30 -6.98
N GLY A 464 54.31 34.22 -7.42
CA GLY A 464 55.62 33.79 -6.90
C GLY A 464 56.61 33.46 -8.03
N THR A 465 57.88 33.89 -7.91
CA THR A 465 58.93 33.73 -8.94
C THR A 465 59.29 32.28 -9.24
N THR A 466 59.04 31.35 -8.31
CA THR A 466 59.21 29.89 -8.48
C THR A 466 58.09 29.22 -9.31
N LEU A 467 56.90 29.81 -9.38
CA LEU A 467 55.73 29.26 -10.08
C LEU A 467 55.64 29.70 -11.55
N ALA A 468 56.40 30.71 -11.97
CA ALA A 468 56.39 31.22 -13.34
C ALA A 468 56.81 30.16 -14.38
N GLY A 469 57.75 29.27 -14.02
CA GLY A 469 58.22 28.18 -14.89
C GLY A 469 57.27 26.97 -14.96
N GLN A 470 56.41 26.79 -13.95
CA GLN A 470 55.44 25.68 -13.87
C GLN A 470 54.03 26.08 -14.34
N ARG A 471 53.81 27.36 -14.66
CA ARG A 471 52.51 27.91 -15.08
C ARG A 471 51.91 27.19 -16.29
N SER A 472 52.74 26.76 -17.26
CA SER A 472 52.28 26.01 -18.43
C SER A 472 51.78 24.60 -18.06
N LEU A 473 52.38 23.96 -17.06
CA LEU A 473 51.97 22.64 -16.58
C LEU A 473 50.68 22.72 -15.76
N ILE A 474 50.54 23.74 -14.92
CA ILE A 474 49.30 24.01 -14.15
C ILE A 474 48.14 24.32 -15.11
N LEU A 475 48.38 25.12 -16.16
CA LEU A 475 47.35 25.40 -17.17
C LEU A 475 46.92 24.14 -17.93
N ARG A 476 47.86 23.24 -18.24
CA ARG A 476 47.56 21.93 -18.84
C ARG A 476 46.71 21.06 -17.90
N GLU A 477 46.97 21.10 -16.61
CA GLU A 477 46.15 20.39 -15.62
C GLU A 477 44.75 20.98 -15.47
N VAL A 478 44.62 22.31 -15.55
CA VAL A 478 43.28 22.96 -15.65
C VAL A 478 42.53 22.47 -16.89
N GLU A 479 43.19 22.31 -18.04
CA GLU A 479 42.55 21.74 -19.23
C GLU A 479 42.07 20.30 -18.98
N ILE A 480 42.88 19.45 -18.34
CA ILE A 480 42.48 18.08 -17.95
C ILE A 480 41.28 18.09 -17.01
N ILE A 481 41.25 18.96 -15.99
CA ILE A 481 40.12 19.11 -15.07
C ILE A 481 38.85 19.52 -15.83
N LEU A 482 38.96 20.48 -16.76
CA LEU A 482 37.82 20.92 -17.55
C LEU A 482 37.32 19.82 -18.50
N GLU A 483 38.21 19.06 -19.14
CA GLU A 483 37.86 17.91 -19.97
C GLU A 483 37.15 16.82 -19.16
N GLN A 484 37.66 16.48 -17.98
CA GLN A 484 37.01 15.54 -17.05
C GLN A 484 35.61 16.01 -16.67
N VAL A 485 35.45 17.29 -16.30
CA VAL A 485 34.15 17.86 -15.93
C VAL A 485 33.17 17.84 -17.11
N VAL A 486 33.63 18.10 -18.33
CA VAL A 486 32.79 17.97 -19.54
C VAL A 486 32.34 16.53 -19.73
N SER A 487 33.25 15.55 -19.61
CA SER A 487 32.89 14.13 -19.68
C SER A 487 31.93 13.71 -18.56
N SER A 488 32.15 14.16 -17.31
CA SER A 488 31.25 13.89 -16.19
C SER A 488 29.87 14.52 -16.40
N ASN A 489 29.80 15.75 -16.90
CA ASN A 489 28.53 16.40 -17.26
C ASN A 489 27.76 15.60 -18.33
N ALA A 490 28.45 15.07 -19.35
CA ALA A 490 27.82 14.20 -20.35
C ALA A 490 27.29 12.91 -19.74
N VAL A 491 28.01 12.31 -18.78
CA VAL A 491 27.53 11.15 -18.01
C VAL A 491 26.29 11.51 -17.20
N TYR A 492 26.29 12.62 -16.45
CA TYR A 492 25.12 13.05 -15.68
C TYR A 492 23.89 13.30 -16.56
N GLN A 493 24.08 13.88 -17.75
CA GLN A 493 23.01 14.05 -18.74
C GLN A 493 22.49 12.72 -19.29
N SER A 494 23.39 11.78 -19.59
CA SER A 494 23.04 10.42 -20.02
C SER A 494 22.22 9.69 -18.95
N LEU A 495 22.69 9.71 -17.69
CA LEU A 495 22.00 9.12 -16.54
C LEU A 495 20.59 9.67 -16.36
N TYR A 496 20.46 11.00 -16.40
CA TYR A 496 19.16 11.66 -16.29
C TYR A 496 18.22 11.27 -17.44
N SER A 497 18.74 11.23 -18.68
CA SER A 497 17.96 10.84 -19.85
C SER A 497 17.48 9.38 -19.74
N LYS A 498 18.34 8.46 -19.28
CA LYS A 498 18.01 7.05 -19.02
C LYS A 498 16.92 6.93 -17.95
N TYR A 499 17.05 7.68 -16.85
CA TYR A 499 16.04 7.76 -15.79
C TYR A 499 14.69 8.25 -16.30
N VAL A 500 14.66 9.35 -17.06
CA VAL A 500 13.43 9.93 -17.62
C VAL A 500 12.77 8.96 -18.59
N ALA A 501 13.55 8.21 -19.37
CA ALA A 501 13.05 7.21 -20.31
C ALA A 501 12.47 5.98 -19.63
N PHE A 502 13.16 5.46 -18.60
CA PHE A 502 12.60 4.38 -17.80
C PHE A 502 11.33 4.82 -17.07
N GLU A 503 11.31 6.02 -16.48
CA GLU A 503 10.13 6.55 -15.80
C GLU A 503 8.94 6.73 -16.76
N ALA A 504 9.19 7.15 -18.00
CA ALA A 504 8.16 7.26 -19.03
C ALA A 504 7.59 5.89 -19.44
N TRP A 505 8.45 4.90 -19.67
CA TRP A 505 8.04 3.51 -19.93
C TRP A 505 7.26 2.93 -18.76
N ARG A 506 7.75 3.14 -17.53
CA ARG A 506 7.12 2.72 -16.28
C ARG A 506 5.70 3.25 -16.16
N GLN A 507 5.46 4.55 -16.38
CA GLN A 507 4.13 5.15 -16.28
C GLN A 507 3.13 4.50 -17.25
N VAL A 508 3.57 4.20 -18.48
CA VAL A 508 2.74 3.49 -19.46
C VAL A 508 2.41 2.09 -18.96
N THR A 509 3.42 1.33 -18.52
CA THR A 509 3.25 -0.05 -18.04
C THR A 509 2.36 -0.11 -16.80
N GLU A 510 2.54 0.79 -15.83
CA GLU A 510 1.69 0.86 -14.63
C GLU A 510 0.23 1.20 -14.99
N VAL A 511 -0.01 2.18 -15.87
CA VAL A 511 -1.38 2.51 -16.34
C VAL A 511 -1.99 1.34 -17.10
N LEU A 512 -1.22 0.68 -17.96
CA LEU A 512 -1.66 -0.49 -18.73
C LEU A 512 -2.11 -1.63 -17.81
N VAL A 513 -1.37 -1.91 -16.74
CA VAL A 513 -1.64 -3.05 -15.85
C VAL A 513 -2.69 -2.70 -14.78
N THR A 514 -2.78 -1.45 -14.32
CA THR A 514 -3.66 -1.05 -13.21
C THR A 514 -4.97 -0.39 -13.63
N ALA A 515 -4.96 0.43 -14.68
CA ALA A 515 -6.08 1.30 -15.04
C ALA A 515 -6.85 0.78 -16.25
N CYS A 516 -6.21 0.09 -17.20
CA CYS A 516 -6.92 -0.55 -18.32
C CYS A 516 -7.73 -1.74 -17.81
N THR A 517 -9.00 -1.87 -18.25
CA THR A 517 -9.89 -2.90 -17.71
C THR A 517 -9.38 -4.31 -18.02
N PRO A 518 -9.42 -5.26 -17.06
CA PRO A 518 -8.95 -6.64 -17.26
C PRO A 518 -9.74 -7.38 -18.36
N ASP A 519 -10.93 -6.90 -18.72
CA ASP A 519 -11.79 -7.50 -19.75
C ASP A 519 -11.38 -7.17 -21.21
N LEU A 520 -10.29 -6.41 -21.43
CA LEU A 520 -9.83 -6.07 -22.79
C LEU A 520 -8.83 -7.08 -23.37
N LEU A 521 -8.16 -7.85 -22.51
CA LEU A 521 -7.21 -8.89 -22.87
C LEU A 521 -7.78 -10.24 -22.48
N ASP A 522 -7.44 -11.27 -23.25
CA ASP A 522 -7.71 -12.64 -22.81
C ASP A 522 -6.84 -12.97 -21.59
N LYS A 523 -7.37 -13.79 -20.67
CA LYS A 523 -6.71 -14.10 -19.40
C LYS A 523 -5.32 -14.68 -19.61
N GLU A 524 -5.15 -15.59 -20.56
CA GLU A 524 -3.84 -16.20 -20.85
C GLU A 524 -2.85 -15.13 -21.35
N SER A 525 -3.28 -14.29 -22.30
CA SER A 525 -2.44 -13.20 -22.84
C SER A 525 -2.00 -12.20 -21.77
N GLN A 526 -2.83 -11.97 -20.74
CA GLN A 526 -2.53 -11.13 -19.60
C GLN A 526 -1.50 -11.78 -18.67
N HIS A 527 -1.61 -13.08 -18.36
CA HIS A 527 -0.59 -13.78 -17.56
C HIS A 527 0.77 -13.75 -18.26
N THR A 528 0.79 -14.08 -19.56
CA THR A 528 2.03 -14.08 -20.36
C THR A 528 2.69 -12.70 -20.37
N LEU A 529 1.91 -11.62 -20.55
CA LEU A 529 2.44 -10.24 -20.50
C LEU A 529 3.12 -9.93 -19.16
N LEU A 530 2.46 -10.27 -18.05
CA LEU A 530 2.96 -9.98 -16.71
C LEU A 530 4.24 -10.79 -16.43
N PHE A 531 4.31 -12.04 -16.88
CA PHE A 531 5.53 -12.85 -16.76
C PHE A 531 6.68 -12.30 -17.60
N GLU A 532 6.44 -11.93 -18.86
CA GLU A 532 7.46 -11.33 -19.74
C GLU A 532 8.02 -10.05 -19.11
N LEU A 533 7.15 -9.16 -18.61
CA LEU A 533 7.55 -7.92 -17.92
C LEU A 533 8.40 -8.20 -16.68
N LEU A 534 7.98 -9.16 -15.83
CA LEU A 534 8.72 -9.51 -14.63
C LEU A 534 10.10 -10.09 -14.95
N GLN A 535 10.16 -11.05 -15.88
CA GLN A 535 11.40 -11.73 -16.24
C GLN A 535 12.40 -10.76 -16.87
N ASP A 536 11.98 -9.91 -17.80
CA ASP A 536 12.87 -8.94 -18.46
C ASP A 536 13.42 -7.90 -17.48
N LEU A 537 12.59 -7.38 -16.56
CA LEU A 537 13.04 -6.44 -15.55
C LEU A 537 14.03 -7.08 -14.56
N LEU A 538 13.77 -8.33 -14.15
CA LEU A 538 14.68 -9.07 -13.26
C LEU A 538 16.01 -9.37 -13.95
N ILE A 539 16.00 -9.71 -15.25
CA ILE A 539 17.23 -9.92 -16.04
C ILE A 539 18.04 -8.62 -16.16
N LYS A 540 17.39 -7.50 -16.48
CA LYS A 540 18.06 -6.19 -16.62
C LYS A 540 18.76 -5.71 -15.34
N VAL A 541 18.20 -6.03 -14.16
CA VAL A 541 18.80 -5.64 -12.87
C VAL A 541 19.70 -6.73 -12.29
N ALA A 542 19.72 -7.93 -12.86
CA ALA A 542 20.68 -8.96 -12.48
C ALA A 542 22.13 -8.62 -12.90
N ASP A 543 22.34 -7.64 -13.78
CA ASP A 543 23.67 -7.18 -14.17
C ASP A 543 24.37 -6.45 -13.00
N ASN A 544 25.66 -6.73 -12.79
CA ASN A 544 26.46 -6.10 -11.73
C ASN A 544 26.72 -4.62 -12.00
N ASP A 545 26.71 -4.22 -13.27
CA ASP A 545 26.93 -2.83 -13.71
C ASP A 545 25.60 -2.04 -13.81
N ALA A 546 24.50 -2.58 -13.28
CA ALA A 546 23.20 -1.94 -13.30
C ALA A 546 23.18 -0.62 -12.51
N LEU A 547 22.55 0.40 -13.10
CA LEU A 547 22.42 1.73 -12.54
C LEU A 547 21.66 1.76 -11.22
N GLN A 548 22.33 2.21 -10.16
CA GLN A 548 21.73 2.29 -8.82
C GLN A 548 20.52 3.22 -8.78
N GLU A 549 20.49 4.29 -9.58
CA GLU A 549 19.35 5.22 -9.66
C GLU A 549 18.08 4.57 -10.23
N LEU A 550 18.21 3.52 -11.04
CA LEU A 550 17.08 2.81 -11.66
C LEU A 550 16.56 1.65 -10.79
N THR A 551 17.38 1.12 -9.88
CA THR A 551 17.03 -0.06 -9.05
C THR A 551 15.71 0.10 -8.28
N ALA A 552 15.50 1.25 -7.62
CA ALA A 552 14.30 1.51 -6.83
C ALA A 552 13.03 1.71 -7.69
N PRO A 553 13.04 2.53 -8.76
CA PRO A 553 11.94 2.57 -9.73
C PRO A 553 11.58 1.20 -10.31
N VAL A 554 12.58 0.39 -10.69
CA VAL A 554 12.35 -0.95 -11.26
C VAL A 554 11.69 -1.88 -10.26
N ALA A 555 12.19 -1.93 -9.02
CA ALA A 555 11.60 -2.74 -7.96
C ALA A 555 10.14 -2.31 -7.66
N GLY A 556 9.84 -1.01 -7.78
CA GLY A 556 8.46 -0.50 -7.71
C GLY A 556 7.55 -1.06 -8.80
N VAL A 557 8.04 -1.13 -10.06
CA VAL A 557 7.27 -1.74 -11.17
C VAL A 557 7.06 -3.24 -10.93
N ILE A 558 8.11 -3.96 -10.50
CA ILE A 558 8.02 -5.38 -10.17
C ILE A 558 6.92 -5.62 -9.12
N LEU A 559 6.84 -4.79 -8.08
CA LEU A 559 5.78 -4.86 -7.07
C LEU A 559 4.38 -4.69 -7.68
N VAL A 560 4.17 -3.68 -8.52
CA VAL A 560 2.87 -3.41 -9.15
C VAL A 560 2.47 -4.55 -10.09
N VAL A 561 3.40 -5.03 -10.92
CA VAL A 561 3.16 -6.13 -11.85
C VAL A 561 2.85 -7.43 -11.08
N MET A 562 3.59 -7.71 -10.01
CA MET A 562 3.36 -8.87 -9.15
C MET A 562 2.01 -8.82 -8.40
N ALA A 563 1.61 -7.65 -7.90
CA ALA A 563 0.31 -7.45 -7.27
C ALA A 563 -0.83 -7.78 -8.25
N ASN A 564 -0.68 -7.37 -9.52
CA ASN A 564 -1.66 -7.68 -10.56
C ASN A 564 -1.59 -9.14 -11.00
N LEU A 565 -0.42 -9.76 -11.04
CA LEU A 565 -0.28 -11.20 -11.29
C LEU A 565 -1.04 -12.01 -10.23
N ARG A 566 -0.88 -11.68 -8.94
CA ARG A 566 -1.66 -12.30 -7.87
C ARG A 566 -3.16 -12.13 -8.09
N ARG A 567 -3.61 -10.92 -8.44
CA ARG A 567 -5.03 -10.65 -8.73
C ARG A 567 -5.57 -11.53 -9.86
N CYS A 568 -4.79 -11.77 -10.92
CA CYS A 568 -5.18 -12.66 -12.01
C CYS A 568 -5.40 -14.11 -11.55
N PHE A 569 -4.51 -14.64 -10.69
CA PHE A 569 -4.66 -15.97 -10.10
C PHE A 569 -5.79 -16.06 -9.06
N SER A 570 -6.07 -15.00 -8.28
CA SER A 570 -7.19 -14.99 -7.34
C SER A 570 -8.55 -14.91 -8.03
N ALA A 571 -8.65 -14.22 -9.17
CA ALA A 571 -9.89 -14.14 -9.94
C ALA A 571 -10.26 -15.46 -10.64
N SER A 572 -9.29 -16.35 -10.90
CA SER A 572 -9.53 -17.65 -11.53
C SER A 572 -10.03 -18.73 -10.55
N GLU A 573 -9.64 -18.67 -9.27
CA GLU A 573 -10.06 -19.63 -8.22
C GLU A 573 -11.59 -19.71 -8.03
N PHE A 574 -12.32 -18.63 -8.29
CA PHE A 574 -13.77 -18.59 -8.05
C PHE A 574 -14.61 -19.27 -9.13
N PHE A 575 -14.07 -19.45 -10.35
CA PHE A 575 -14.79 -20.04 -11.48
C PHE A 575 -14.69 -21.57 -11.53
N THR A 576 -13.56 -22.14 -11.12
CA THR A 576 -13.32 -23.59 -11.21
C THR A 576 -14.08 -24.38 -10.15
N SER A 577 -14.34 -23.80 -8.98
CA SER A 577 -15.01 -24.48 -7.86
C SER A 577 -16.47 -24.93 -8.10
N HIS A 578 -17.11 -24.55 -9.21
CA HIS A 578 -18.47 -25.03 -9.55
C HIS A 578 -18.59 -25.78 -10.87
N GLU A 579 -17.69 -25.60 -11.85
CA GLU A 579 -17.72 -26.47 -13.04
C GLU A 579 -17.42 -27.94 -12.69
N GLU A 580 -16.59 -28.17 -11.67
CA GLU A 580 -16.24 -29.51 -11.19
C GLU A 580 -17.40 -30.27 -10.54
N LEU A 581 -18.46 -29.59 -10.11
CA LEU A 581 -19.61 -30.22 -9.44
C LEU A 581 -20.82 -30.47 -10.36
N GLN A 582 -20.85 -29.95 -11.59
CA GLN A 582 -22.01 -30.06 -12.48
C GLN A 582 -21.75 -30.77 -13.83
N GLN A 583 -20.52 -31.07 -14.22
CA GLN A 583 -20.22 -31.83 -15.45
C GLN A 583 -19.52 -33.16 -15.18
N ASN A 584 -20.27 -34.13 -14.66
CA ASN A 584 -19.90 -35.54 -14.74
C ASN A 584 -20.97 -36.32 -15.52
N HIS A 585 -20.99 -36.15 -16.86
CA HIS A 585 -21.64 -37.12 -17.76
C HIS A 585 -21.03 -37.20 -19.18
N SER A 586 -19.77 -36.77 -19.39
CA SER A 586 -19.03 -37.08 -20.63
C SER A 586 -17.79 -37.92 -20.32
N LEU A 587 -17.73 -39.11 -20.93
CA LEU A 587 -16.73 -40.17 -20.74
C LEU A 587 -15.38 -39.85 -21.44
N THR A 588 -14.78 -38.69 -21.18
CA THR A 588 -13.42 -38.38 -21.67
C THR A 588 -12.56 -37.77 -20.55
N PRO A 589 -11.52 -38.45 -20.05
CA PRO A 589 -10.63 -37.91 -19.04
C PRO A 589 -9.57 -37.05 -19.73
N SER A 590 -9.94 -35.84 -20.14
CA SER A 590 -8.94 -34.77 -20.34
C SER A 590 -8.89 -33.99 -19.05
N ALA A 591 -7.91 -34.30 -18.20
CA ALA A 591 -7.61 -33.50 -17.01
C ALA A 591 -7.29 -32.08 -17.49
N LYS A 592 -8.20 -31.12 -17.28
CA LYS A 592 -7.91 -29.71 -17.52
C LYS A 592 -6.77 -29.33 -16.56
N ILE A 593 -5.56 -29.16 -17.09
CA ILE A 593 -4.37 -28.76 -16.34
C ILE A 593 -4.66 -27.40 -15.69
N GLY A 594 -4.42 -27.27 -14.37
CA GLY A 594 -4.66 -26.03 -13.66
C GLY A 594 -3.80 -24.89 -14.18
N THR A 595 -4.32 -23.65 -14.12
CA THR A 595 -3.57 -22.46 -14.58
C THR A 595 -2.24 -22.29 -13.83
N ARG A 596 -2.14 -22.72 -12.57
CA ARG A 596 -0.88 -22.67 -11.80
C ARG A 596 0.16 -23.66 -12.30
N THR A 597 -0.25 -24.87 -12.68
CA THR A 597 0.65 -25.89 -13.23
C THR A 597 1.13 -25.53 -14.63
N LEU A 598 0.30 -24.86 -15.44
CA LEU A 598 0.70 -24.31 -16.75
C LEU A 598 1.83 -23.28 -16.64
N PHE A 599 1.80 -22.41 -15.63
CA PHE A 599 2.79 -21.33 -15.46
C PHE A 599 3.86 -21.60 -14.38
N ALA A 600 3.95 -22.83 -13.85
CA ALA A 600 4.84 -23.17 -12.73
C ALA A 600 6.32 -22.84 -13.01
N THR A 601 6.81 -23.14 -14.21
CA THR A 601 8.19 -22.81 -14.62
C THR A 601 8.45 -21.30 -14.63
N SER A 602 7.51 -20.52 -15.15
CA SER A 602 7.60 -19.05 -15.19
C SER A 602 7.55 -18.45 -13.78
N LEU A 603 6.73 -19.00 -12.89
CA LEU A 603 6.68 -18.62 -11.48
C LEU A 603 8.03 -18.88 -10.79
N HIS A 604 8.64 -20.05 -10.98
CA HIS A 604 9.94 -20.37 -10.38
C HIS A 604 11.08 -19.48 -10.89
N ILE A 605 11.07 -19.09 -12.17
CA ILE A 605 12.05 -18.15 -12.73
C ILE A 605 11.92 -16.80 -12.03
N VAL A 606 10.69 -16.30 -11.87
CA VAL A 606 10.43 -15.03 -11.18
C VAL A 606 10.85 -15.12 -9.70
N LEU A 607 10.56 -16.22 -9.01
CA LEU A 607 11.01 -16.43 -7.62
C LEU A 607 12.53 -16.34 -7.51
N LYS A 608 13.27 -17.07 -8.35
CA LYS A 608 14.74 -17.02 -8.36
C LYS A 608 15.26 -15.62 -8.63
N GLY A 609 14.72 -14.92 -9.64
CA GLY A 609 15.12 -13.55 -9.94
C GLY A 609 14.86 -12.58 -8.78
N LEU A 610 13.74 -12.72 -8.06
CA LEU A 610 13.47 -11.92 -6.87
C LEU A 610 14.48 -12.18 -5.75
N LEU A 611 14.81 -13.45 -5.50
CA LEU A 611 15.77 -13.85 -4.47
C LEU A 611 17.20 -13.39 -4.81
N ASP A 612 17.63 -13.56 -6.06
CA ASP A 612 18.91 -13.05 -6.57
C ASP A 612 19.02 -11.53 -6.38
N TYR A 613 17.94 -10.80 -6.68
CA TYR A 613 17.93 -9.34 -6.56
C TYR A 613 17.96 -8.88 -5.09
N ILE A 614 17.25 -9.58 -4.20
CA ILE A 614 17.34 -9.33 -2.75
C ILE A 614 18.79 -9.54 -2.27
N GLN A 615 19.46 -10.61 -2.69
CA GLN A 615 20.83 -10.92 -2.26
C GLN A 615 21.86 -9.92 -2.79
N LYS A 616 21.68 -9.41 -4.02
CA LYS A 616 22.56 -8.41 -4.63
C LYS A 616 22.39 -7.01 -4.05
N SER A 617 21.21 -6.68 -3.53
CA SER A 617 20.93 -5.36 -2.99
C SER A 617 21.78 -5.06 -1.74
N CYS A 618 22.80 -4.22 -1.89
CA CYS A 618 23.72 -3.86 -0.80
C CYS A 618 23.00 -3.13 0.36
N GLY A 619 23.64 -3.07 1.54
CA GLY A 619 23.05 -2.54 2.77
C GLY A 619 22.41 -1.14 2.68
N SER A 620 22.85 -0.29 1.75
CA SER A 620 22.32 1.07 1.52
C SER A 620 20.97 1.12 0.77
N GLN A 621 20.55 0.05 0.09
CA GLN A 621 19.35 0.02 -0.76
C GLN A 621 18.10 -0.52 -0.05
N GLN A 622 17.84 -0.10 1.19
CA GLN A 622 16.70 -0.59 1.98
C GLN A 622 15.33 -0.39 1.28
N LYS A 623 15.18 0.70 0.53
CA LYS A 623 13.95 0.98 -0.23
C LYS A 623 13.69 -0.05 -1.33
N VAL A 624 14.74 -0.54 -2.00
CA VAL A 624 14.65 -1.59 -3.02
C VAL A 624 14.15 -2.88 -2.37
N ARG A 625 14.80 -3.31 -1.28
CA ARG A 625 14.39 -4.51 -0.54
C ARG A 625 12.95 -4.44 -0.04
N THR A 626 12.50 -3.27 0.40
CA THR A 626 11.09 -3.05 0.79
C THR A 626 10.12 -3.40 -0.34
N TYR A 627 10.37 -2.96 -1.57
CA TYR A 627 9.54 -3.34 -2.72
C TYR A 627 9.65 -4.83 -3.07
N LEU A 628 10.85 -5.40 -2.98
CA LEU A 628 11.08 -6.82 -3.28
C LEU A 628 10.42 -7.75 -2.24
N TYR A 629 10.44 -7.41 -0.96
CA TYR A 629 9.72 -8.15 0.08
C TYR A 629 8.21 -8.12 -0.16
N GLY A 630 7.65 -6.97 -0.53
CA GLY A 630 6.24 -6.88 -0.94
C GLY A 630 5.93 -7.74 -2.17
N SER A 631 6.86 -7.78 -3.13
CA SER A 631 6.71 -8.57 -4.37
C SER A 631 6.75 -10.07 -4.06
N LEU A 632 7.71 -10.50 -3.25
CA LEU A 632 7.84 -11.88 -2.81
C LEU A 632 6.64 -12.33 -1.95
N LEU A 633 6.10 -11.44 -1.11
CA LEU A 633 4.86 -11.69 -0.38
C LEU A 633 3.67 -11.95 -1.32
N TYR A 634 3.48 -11.09 -2.33
CA TYR A 634 2.42 -11.31 -3.32
C TYR A 634 2.62 -12.61 -4.10
N TYR A 635 3.87 -12.93 -4.45
CA TYR A 635 4.21 -14.20 -5.09
C TYR A 635 3.83 -15.41 -4.21
N LEU A 636 4.26 -15.43 -2.95
CA LEU A 636 4.00 -16.55 -2.04
C LEU A 636 2.51 -16.75 -1.78
N GLN A 637 1.74 -15.66 -1.77
CA GLN A 637 0.29 -15.70 -1.66
C GLN A 637 -0.42 -16.36 -2.87
N ILE A 638 0.22 -16.45 -4.04
CA ILE A 638 -0.33 -17.20 -5.20
C ILE A 638 -0.36 -18.71 -4.93
N ALA A 639 0.60 -19.21 -4.14
CA ALA A 639 0.71 -20.60 -3.75
C ALA A 639 -0.06 -20.94 -2.46
N GLN A 640 -0.70 -19.96 -1.81
CA GLN A 640 -1.49 -20.18 -0.60
C GLN A 640 -2.93 -20.62 -0.95
N LYS A 641 -3.37 -21.73 -0.36
CA LYS A 641 -4.77 -22.20 -0.47
C LYS A 641 -5.70 -21.19 0.21
N SER A 642 -6.76 -20.73 -0.48
CA SER A 642 -7.83 -19.98 0.19
C SER A 642 -8.41 -20.87 1.30
N THR A 643 -8.49 -20.35 2.52
CA THR A 643 -8.92 -21.12 3.70
C THR A 643 -10.41 -21.42 3.56
N ILE A 644 -10.72 -22.53 2.89
CA ILE A 644 -12.08 -23.08 2.88
C ILE A 644 -12.39 -23.43 4.34
N PRO A 645 -13.46 -22.87 4.93
CA PRO A 645 -13.79 -23.12 6.33
C PRO A 645 -13.94 -24.62 6.60
N SER A 646 -13.39 -25.10 7.72
CA SER A 646 -13.33 -26.52 8.10
C SER A 646 -14.68 -27.27 8.12
N TRP A 647 -15.79 -26.53 8.17
CA TRP A 647 -17.14 -27.10 8.13
C TRP A 647 -17.58 -27.56 6.74
N LEU A 648 -17.01 -26.98 5.68
CA LEU A 648 -17.21 -27.45 4.30
C LEU A 648 -16.44 -28.75 4.04
N SER A 649 -15.28 -28.94 4.69
CA SER A 649 -14.45 -30.15 4.53
C SER A 649 -14.90 -31.32 5.41
N SER A 650 -15.42 -31.06 6.61
CA SER A 650 -15.81 -32.09 7.59
C SER A 650 -17.01 -32.96 7.16
N GLU A 651 -17.88 -32.50 6.26
CA GLU A 651 -18.96 -33.33 5.70
C GLU A 651 -18.52 -34.15 4.48
N THR A 652 -17.55 -33.67 3.69
CA THR A 652 -16.95 -34.45 2.60
C THR A 652 -16.14 -35.65 3.11
N GLU A 653 -15.61 -35.57 4.34
CA GLU A 653 -14.95 -36.70 5.01
C GLU A 653 -15.93 -37.84 5.36
N ALA A 654 -17.24 -37.57 5.49
CA ALA A 654 -18.25 -38.59 5.76
C ALA A 654 -18.65 -39.42 4.52
N LEU A 655 -18.33 -38.95 3.31
CA LEU A 655 -18.50 -39.65 2.05
C LEU A 655 -17.12 -40.03 1.49
N GLY A 656 -16.54 -41.10 2.03
CA GLY A 656 -15.18 -41.61 1.76
C GLY A 656 -14.87 -42.06 0.31
N VAL A 657 -15.58 -41.54 -0.69
CA VAL A 657 -15.36 -41.80 -2.12
C VAL A 657 -15.09 -40.49 -2.90
N ALA A 658 -15.45 -39.33 -2.36
CA ALA A 658 -15.17 -38.03 -3.00
C ALA A 658 -13.72 -37.56 -2.78
N GLN A 659 -13.02 -38.10 -1.77
CA GLN A 659 -11.65 -37.70 -1.46
C GLN A 659 -10.64 -38.12 -2.54
N VAL A 660 -10.93 -39.15 -3.35
CA VAL A 660 -10.03 -39.59 -4.43
C VAL A 660 -10.22 -38.79 -5.72
N LEU A 661 -11.40 -38.20 -5.94
CA LEU A 661 -11.72 -37.41 -7.14
C LEU A 661 -11.62 -35.89 -6.93
N VAL A 662 -11.65 -35.41 -5.67
CA VAL A 662 -11.40 -34.00 -5.30
C VAL A 662 -9.94 -33.76 -4.90
N ALA A 663 -9.17 -34.81 -4.53
CA ALA A 663 -7.74 -34.70 -4.23
C ALA A 663 -6.85 -34.32 -5.42
N SER A 664 -7.35 -34.35 -6.65
CA SER A 664 -6.62 -33.88 -7.84
C SER A 664 -6.33 -32.37 -7.77
N GLY A 665 -7.17 -31.56 -7.11
CA GLY A 665 -6.92 -30.13 -6.86
C GLY A 665 -6.07 -29.84 -5.62
N GLU A 666 -5.96 -30.80 -4.68
CA GLU A 666 -5.15 -30.63 -3.46
C GLU A 666 -3.64 -30.77 -3.72
N GLY A 667 -3.24 -31.38 -4.83
CA GLY A 667 -1.83 -31.52 -5.22
C GLY A 667 -1.18 -30.23 -5.71
N GLU A 668 -1.88 -29.35 -6.44
CA GLU A 668 -1.21 -28.23 -7.14
C GLU A 668 -0.65 -27.17 -6.18
N PHE A 669 -1.42 -26.75 -5.18
CA PHE A 669 -0.98 -25.75 -4.18
C PHE A 669 0.10 -26.31 -3.24
N ASP A 670 -0.08 -27.56 -2.79
CA ASP A 670 0.87 -28.22 -1.89
C ASP A 670 2.19 -28.56 -2.61
N ASN A 671 2.15 -28.91 -3.90
CA ASN A 671 3.37 -29.14 -4.68
C ASN A 671 4.09 -27.82 -4.96
N LEU A 672 3.38 -26.79 -5.42
CA LEU A 672 3.98 -25.47 -5.70
C LEU A 672 4.57 -24.84 -4.42
N SER A 673 3.89 -24.96 -3.27
CA SER A 673 4.42 -24.44 -2.00
C SER A 673 5.66 -25.19 -1.52
N LYS A 674 5.72 -26.51 -1.69
CA LYS A 674 6.92 -27.32 -1.41
C LYS A 674 8.08 -26.95 -2.32
N GLU A 675 7.84 -26.77 -3.61
CA GLU A 675 8.85 -26.36 -4.60
C GLU A 675 9.35 -24.93 -4.34
N ASN A 676 8.45 -24.00 -4.00
CA ASN A 676 8.82 -22.64 -3.59
C ASN A 676 9.71 -22.65 -2.34
N LEU A 677 9.36 -23.46 -1.32
CA LEU A 677 10.17 -23.57 -0.11
C LEU A 677 11.56 -24.15 -0.39
N SER A 678 11.65 -25.19 -1.23
CA SER A 678 12.95 -25.79 -1.57
C SER A 678 13.86 -24.81 -2.32
N ILE A 679 13.29 -23.98 -3.21
CA ILE A 679 14.02 -22.89 -3.87
C ILE A 679 14.49 -21.86 -2.84
N ILE A 680 13.63 -21.38 -1.94
CA ILE A 680 14.00 -20.38 -0.92
C ILE A 680 15.12 -20.90 -0.01
N LEU A 681 15.01 -22.13 0.47
CA LEU A 681 16.02 -22.74 1.34
C LEU A 681 17.36 -22.99 0.61
N SER A 682 17.35 -23.14 -0.72
CA SER A 682 18.59 -23.31 -1.51
C SER A 682 19.50 -22.08 -1.53
N TYR A 683 18.96 -20.87 -1.26
CA TYR A 683 19.76 -19.65 -1.09
C TYR A 683 20.47 -19.58 0.28
N GLY A 684 20.10 -20.48 1.20
CA GLY A 684 20.74 -20.70 2.48
C GLY A 684 20.69 -19.52 3.45
N ASP A 685 21.59 -19.55 4.42
CA ASP A 685 21.68 -18.61 5.55
C ASP A 685 21.85 -17.14 5.12
N SER A 686 22.46 -16.89 3.95
CA SER A 686 22.73 -15.53 3.47
C SER A 686 21.44 -14.71 3.25
N LEU A 687 20.40 -15.34 2.70
CA LEU A 687 19.10 -14.71 2.49
C LEU A 687 18.40 -14.44 3.84
N LEU A 688 18.43 -15.43 4.74
CA LEU A 688 17.83 -15.30 6.07
C LEU A 688 18.52 -14.23 6.91
N GLU A 689 19.85 -14.09 6.80
CA GLU A 689 20.61 -13.03 7.47
C GLU A 689 20.19 -11.64 6.99
N ILE A 690 20.02 -11.43 5.68
CA ILE A 690 19.54 -10.14 5.12
C ILE A 690 18.13 -9.82 5.66
N ILE A 691 17.20 -10.78 5.60
CA ILE A 691 15.82 -10.59 6.08
C ILE A 691 15.81 -10.29 7.59
N CYS A 692 16.52 -11.08 8.40
CA CYS A 692 16.55 -10.90 9.85
C CYS A 692 17.23 -9.60 10.27
N LYS A 693 18.28 -9.18 9.56
CA LYS A 693 18.93 -7.88 9.79
C LYS A 693 18.00 -6.72 9.47
N ASP A 694 17.29 -6.77 8.34
CA ASP A 694 16.32 -5.74 7.98
C ASP A 694 15.12 -5.69 8.94
N ILE A 695 14.72 -6.81 9.55
CA ILE A 695 13.70 -6.86 10.61
C ILE A 695 14.16 -6.11 11.87
N CYS A 696 15.45 -6.21 12.23
CA CYS A 696 16.01 -5.58 13.42
C CYS A 696 16.38 -4.10 13.18
N ASP A 697 17.06 -3.81 12.06
CA ASP A 697 17.71 -2.52 11.80
C ASP A 697 17.00 -1.67 10.74
N GLY A 698 16.07 -2.22 9.95
CA GLY A 698 15.48 -1.53 8.79
C GLY A 698 14.61 -0.32 9.14
N HIS A 699 14.11 0.42 8.14
CA HIS A 699 13.05 1.41 8.38
C HIS A 699 11.69 0.74 8.66
N ASN A 700 10.78 1.42 9.37
CA ASN A 700 9.50 0.84 9.85
C ASN A 700 8.70 0.04 8.81
N VAL A 701 8.58 0.55 7.57
CA VAL A 701 7.87 -0.16 6.49
C VAL A 701 8.63 -1.39 6.02
N GLY A 702 9.96 -1.28 5.88
CA GLY A 702 10.83 -2.39 5.51
C GLY A 702 10.82 -3.50 6.58
N ARG A 703 10.90 -3.13 7.87
CA ARG A 703 10.78 -4.07 9.00
C ARG A 703 9.47 -4.86 8.94
N LEU A 704 8.35 -4.17 8.76
CA LEU A 704 7.03 -4.81 8.70
C LEU A 704 6.91 -5.78 7.53
N LEU A 705 7.37 -5.39 6.34
CA LEU A 705 7.31 -6.25 5.15
C LEU A 705 8.28 -7.44 5.27
N ALA A 706 9.50 -7.22 5.78
CA ALA A 706 10.46 -8.30 6.02
C ALA A 706 9.92 -9.31 7.05
N LEU A 707 9.28 -8.82 8.12
CA LEU A 707 8.67 -9.65 9.15
C LEU A 707 7.45 -10.42 8.64
N SER A 708 6.61 -9.77 7.83
CA SER A 708 5.46 -10.42 7.18
C SER A 708 5.92 -11.49 6.19
N LEU A 709 7.00 -11.22 5.45
CA LEU A 709 7.62 -12.18 4.55
C LEU A 709 8.13 -13.40 5.32
N LEU A 710 8.80 -13.17 6.45
CA LEU A 710 9.29 -14.24 7.30
C LEU A 710 8.16 -15.05 7.94
N ASP A 711 7.08 -14.42 8.39
CA ASP A 711 5.85 -15.10 8.83
C ASP A 711 5.28 -16.02 7.73
N CYS A 712 5.23 -15.51 6.50
CA CYS A 712 4.80 -16.28 5.35
C CYS A 712 5.71 -17.47 5.07
N ILE A 713 7.04 -17.31 5.10
CA ILE A 713 8.00 -18.40 4.89
C ILE A 713 7.86 -19.46 5.99
N LEU A 714 7.71 -19.05 7.26
CA LEU A 714 7.51 -19.96 8.39
C LEU A 714 6.19 -20.75 8.28
N SER A 715 5.15 -20.18 7.66
CA SER A 715 3.91 -20.91 7.39
C SER A 715 4.09 -22.08 6.42
N LEU A 716 5.12 -22.01 5.56
CA LEU A 716 5.47 -23.05 4.60
C LEU A 716 6.50 -24.05 5.18
N ASP A 717 7.40 -23.58 6.04
CA ASP A 717 8.48 -24.37 6.63
C ASP A 717 8.01 -25.34 7.73
N LYS A 718 7.49 -26.51 7.31
CA LYS A 718 7.12 -27.60 8.22
C LYS A 718 8.31 -28.19 8.98
N SER A 719 9.54 -27.97 8.52
CA SER A 719 10.76 -28.53 9.12
C SER A 719 11.41 -27.63 10.18
N ASN A 720 10.88 -26.41 10.38
CA ASN A 720 11.39 -25.41 11.32
C ASN A 720 12.88 -25.04 11.13
N GLN A 721 13.43 -25.18 9.92
CA GLN A 721 14.81 -24.79 9.62
C GLN A 721 15.03 -23.29 9.78
N CYS A 722 14.11 -22.47 9.26
CA CYS A 722 14.18 -21.01 9.36
C CYS A 722 14.09 -20.55 10.83
N LEU A 723 13.21 -21.18 11.62
CA LEU A 723 13.07 -20.89 13.04
C LEU A 723 14.34 -21.24 13.83
N ASN A 724 14.94 -22.40 13.56
CA ASN A 724 16.18 -22.82 14.20
C ASN A 724 17.35 -21.88 13.88
N PHE A 725 17.44 -21.39 12.64
CA PHE A 725 18.41 -20.37 12.25
C PHE A 725 18.27 -19.10 13.10
N MET A 726 17.05 -18.54 13.20
CA MET A 726 16.78 -17.34 14.01
C MET A 726 17.15 -17.50 15.47
N ILE A 727 16.86 -18.67 16.06
CA ILE A 727 17.22 -18.98 17.44
C ILE A 727 18.74 -19.05 17.59
N SER A 728 19.43 -19.77 16.69
CA SER A 728 20.89 -19.96 16.75
C SER A 728 21.68 -18.67 16.63
N LYS A 729 21.17 -17.70 15.86
CA LYS A 729 21.78 -16.39 15.63
C LYS A 729 21.33 -15.31 16.62
N GLY A 730 20.39 -15.61 17.52
CA GLY A 730 19.89 -14.67 18.53
C GLY A 730 18.87 -13.63 18.03
N TYR A 731 18.41 -13.71 16.78
CA TYR A 731 17.41 -12.78 16.24
C TYR A 731 16.06 -12.88 16.96
N LEU A 732 15.65 -14.08 17.39
CA LEU A 732 14.42 -14.26 18.16
C LEU A 732 14.50 -13.54 19.51
N GLN A 733 15.64 -13.64 20.21
CA GLN A 733 15.84 -12.94 21.48
C GLN A 733 15.76 -11.42 21.27
N HIS A 734 16.48 -10.89 20.27
CA HIS A 734 16.45 -9.47 19.96
C HIS A 734 15.04 -8.94 19.64
N LEU A 735 14.24 -9.72 18.90
CA LEU A 735 12.85 -9.38 18.61
C LEU A 735 11.95 -9.32 19.85
N ILE A 736 12.15 -10.25 20.79
CA ILE A 736 11.45 -10.29 22.07
C ILE A 736 11.91 -9.14 22.97
N ASP A 737 13.21 -8.87 23.02
CA ASP A 737 13.80 -7.77 23.79
C ASP A 737 13.31 -6.41 23.30
N GLY A 738 13.15 -6.26 21.98
CA GLY A 738 12.65 -5.05 21.35
C GLY A 738 11.20 -4.68 21.70
N ILE A 739 10.41 -5.59 22.30
CA ILE A 739 9.06 -5.26 22.79
C ILE A 739 9.15 -4.24 23.92
N LEU A 740 10.12 -4.43 24.81
CA LEU A 740 10.30 -3.59 26.00
C LEU A 740 10.93 -2.24 25.64
N THR A 741 11.83 -2.21 24.65
CA THR A 741 12.39 -0.96 24.13
C THR A 741 11.33 -0.07 23.50
N ASP A 742 10.31 -0.67 22.87
CA ASP A 742 9.25 0.05 22.19
C ASP A 742 8.11 0.49 23.15
N ASP A 743 8.11 0.04 24.42
CA ASP A 743 7.02 0.28 25.38
C ASP A 743 6.70 1.78 25.53
N SER A 744 7.73 2.63 25.65
CA SER A 744 7.56 4.09 25.71
C SER A 744 6.85 4.68 24.47
N HIS A 745 7.13 4.13 23.29
CA HIS A 745 6.46 4.53 22.05
C HIS A 745 5.02 4.00 22.00
N LEU A 746 4.76 2.81 22.55
CA LEU A 746 3.41 2.24 22.64
C LEU A 746 2.53 2.99 23.64
N GLN A 747 3.08 3.44 24.78
CA GLN A 747 2.36 4.29 25.74
C GLN A 747 1.94 5.62 25.10
N ASN A 748 2.82 6.24 24.31
CA ASN A 748 2.51 7.47 23.56
C ASN A 748 1.36 7.28 22.56
N LEU A 749 1.11 6.05 22.06
CA LEU A 749 -0.03 5.76 21.20
C LEU A 749 -1.38 5.81 21.92
N LEU A 750 -1.43 5.90 23.25
CA LEU A 750 -2.69 6.02 24.01
C LEU A 750 -3.09 7.48 24.25
N ASN A 751 -2.22 8.43 23.91
CA ASN A 751 -2.52 9.86 24.00
C ASN A 751 -3.50 10.30 22.91
N PRO A 752 -4.35 11.32 23.16
CA PRO A 752 -5.34 11.79 22.18
C PRO A 752 -4.71 12.42 20.92
N SER A 753 -3.52 13.02 21.02
CA SER A 753 -2.78 13.59 19.90
C SER A 753 -1.65 12.66 19.45
N VAL A 754 -1.85 11.86 18.39
CA VAL A 754 -0.82 10.97 17.84
C VAL A 754 -0.42 11.41 16.44
N GLU A 755 0.88 11.57 16.23
CA GLU A 755 1.46 11.97 14.93
C GLU A 755 1.60 10.78 13.95
N SER A 756 1.73 9.54 14.45
CA SER A 756 2.00 8.36 13.61
C SER A 756 1.63 7.02 14.28
N LEU A 757 0.92 6.16 13.54
CA LEU A 757 0.59 4.78 13.93
C LEU A 757 1.67 3.74 13.57
N LYS A 758 2.85 4.17 13.09
CA LYS A 758 3.90 3.24 12.60
C LYS A 758 4.33 2.22 13.65
N HIS A 759 4.45 2.62 14.93
CA HIS A 759 4.81 1.71 16.02
C HIS A 759 3.71 0.68 16.32
N LEU A 760 2.44 1.05 16.14
CA LEU A 760 1.31 0.12 16.28
C LEU A 760 1.40 -1.01 15.27
N TYR A 761 1.58 -0.68 13.99
CA TYR A 761 1.69 -1.69 12.93
C TYR A 761 2.93 -2.57 13.09
N SER A 762 4.06 -2.00 13.51
CA SER A 762 5.27 -2.78 13.82
C SER A 762 5.02 -3.77 14.96
N PHE A 763 4.34 -3.33 16.03
CA PHE A 763 3.98 -4.19 17.15
C PHE A 763 3.01 -5.30 16.73
N GLU A 764 1.96 -4.98 15.97
CA GLU A 764 1.03 -5.97 15.43
C GLU A 764 1.76 -7.01 14.58
N GLY A 765 2.68 -6.59 13.70
CA GLY A 765 3.51 -7.48 12.91
C GLY A 765 4.35 -8.45 13.76
N ARG A 766 4.95 -7.97 14.86
CA ARG A 766 5.68 -8.83 15.82
C ARG A 766 4.76 -9.83 16.50
N MET A 767 3.57 -9.41 16.94
CA MET A 767 2.62 -10.31 17.58
C MET A 767 2.05 -11.35 16.61
N THR A 768 1.82 -10.99 15.34
CA THR A 768 1.41 -11.97 14.32
C THR A 768 2.50 -13.01 14.08
N PHE A 769 3.76 -12.58 13.99
CA PHE A 769 4.91 -13.47 13.87
C PHE A 769 5.04 -14.39 15.11
N CYS A 770 4.96 -13.84 16.33
CA CYS A 770 4.99 -14.65 17.55
C CYS A 770 3.83 -15.64 17.60
N SER A 771 2.63 -15.27 17.13
CA SER A 771 1.48 -16.18 17.06
C SER A 771 1.73 -17.34 16.09
N ARG A 772 2.44 -17.10 14.97
CA ARG A 772 2.86 -18.14 14.03
C ARG A 772 3.85 -19.10 14.65
N VAL A 773 4.90 -18.57 15.28
CA VAL A 773 5.91 -19.37 15.97
C VAL A 773 5.25 -20.22 17.07
N ALA A 774 4.33 -19.62 17.84
CA ALA A 774 3.56 -20.28 18.89
C ALA A 774 2.59 -21.36 18.38
N SER A 775 2.28 -21.40 17.08
CA SER A 775 1.38 -22.41 16.50
C SER A 775 2.03 -23.80 16.44
N SER A 776 3.36 -23.88 16.56
CA SER A 776 4.11 -25.14 16.67
C SER A 776 4.54 -25.37 18.12
N PRO A 777 4.59 -26.63 18.61
CA PRO A 777 5.02 -26.91 19.98
C PRO A 777 6.48 -26.48 20.20
N ALA A 778 7.38 -26.77 19.26
CA ALA A 778 8.80 -26.38 19.34
C ALA A 778 8.99 -24.86 19.38
N GLY A 779 8.23 -24.12 18.57
CA GLY A 779 8.27 -22.66 18.57
C GLY A 779 7.67 -22.05 19.84
N ALA A 780 6.59 -22.61 20.37
CA ALA A 780 6.02 -22.17 21.65
C ALA A 780 7.00 -22.36 22.82
N TYR A 781 7.67 -23.52 22.91
CA TYR A 781 8.73 -23.72 23.90
C TYR A 781 9.90 -22.75 23.72
N SER A 782 10.25 -22.43 22.46
CA SER A 782 11.30 -21.46 22.17
C SER A 782 10.93 -20.06 22.63
N LEU A 783 9.69 -19.59 22.40
CA LEU A 783 9.23 -18.28 22.89
C LEU A 783 9.28 -18.19 24.42
N LEU A 784 8.81 -19.21 25.13
CA LEU A 784 8.86 -19.26 26.60
C LEU A 784 10.30 -19.24 27.10
N ARG A 785 11.18 -20.06 26.52
CA ARG A 785 12.61 -20.13 26.90
C ARG A 785 13.35 -18.79 26.75
N HIS A 786 12.98 -17.98 25.75
CA HIS A 786 13.58 -16.66 25.51
C HIS A 786 12.89 -15.52 26.30
N GLY A 787 11.98 -15.86 27.22
CA GLY A 787 11.37 -14.91 28.16
C GLY A 787 10.25 -14.05 27.56
N PHE A 788 9.56 -14.50 26.51
CA PHE A 788 8.51 -13.71 25.85
C PHE A 788 7.42 -13.22 26.83
N MET A 789 6.90 -14.11 27.68
CA MET A 789 5.86 -13.74 28.66
C MET A 789 6.39 -12.82 29.75
N GLN A 790 7.67 -12.98 30.13
CA GLN A 790 8.32 -12.11 31.11
C GLN A 790 8.39 -10.67 30.59
N ARG A 791 8.82 -10.47 29.33
CA ARG A 791 8.90 -9.11 28.75
C ARG A 791 7.55 -8.44 28.60
N LEU A 792 6.50 -9.21 28.30
CA LEU A 792 5.13 -8.68 28.28
C LEU A 792 4.64 -8.26 29.67
N ALA A 793 5.00 -9.02 30.73
CA ALA A 793 4.63 -8.69 32.10
C ALA A 793 5.34 -7.42 32.62
N GLU A 794 6.51 -7.08 32.06
CA GLU A 794 7.30 -5.89 32.37
C GLU A 794 6.81 -4.63 31.61
N CYS A 795 5.97 -4.77 30.57
CA CYS A 795 5.47 -3.64 29.76
C CYS A 795 4.35 -2.87 30.46
N GLU A 796 4.52 -1.57 30.69
CA GLU A 796 3.52 -0.77 31.40
C GLU A 796 2.32 -0.39 30.52
N VAL A 797 2.46 -0.41 29.18
CA VAL A 797 1.38 -0.03 28.26
C VAL A 797 0.11 -0.85 28.48
N PHE A 798 0.23 -2.12 28.88
CA PHE A 798 -0.93 -2.98 29.11
C PHE A 798 -1.71 -2.60 30.36
N SER A 799 -1.10 -1.90 31.33
CA SER A 799 -1.77 -1.39 32.53
C SER A 799 -2.54 -0.08 32.29
N MET A 800 -2.34 0.58 31.14
CA MET A 800 -2.92 1.90 30.82
C MET A 800 -4.25 1.82 30.06
N ARG A 801 -5.18 0.92 30.45
CA ARG A 801 -6.49 0.80 29.78
C ARG A 801 -7.30 2.10 29.95
N PRO A 802 -7.69 2.79 28.85
CA PRO A 802 -8.53 3.99 28.96
C PRO A 802 -9.93 3.66 29.49
N GLU A 803 -10.43 4.42 30.48
CA GLU A 803 -11.66 4.06 31.21
C GLU A 803 -12.97 4.34 30.45
N HIS A 804 -13.01 5.23 29.44
CA HIS A 804 -14.25 5.61 28.72
C HIS A 804 -14.01 6.05 27.27
N GLU A 805 -14.88 5.63 26.34
CA GLU A 805 -15.09 6.32 25.05
C GLU A 805 -15.78 7.66 25.33
N ARG A 806 -15.02 8.75 25.53
CA ARG A 806 -15.61 10.09 25.57
C ARG A 806 -16.16 10.38 24.18
N GLY A 807 -17.48 10.54 24.10
CA GLY A 807 -18.24 10.64 22.85
C GLY A 807 -17.54 11.45 21.78
N HIS A 808 -17.21 10.79 20.67
CA HIS A 808 -16.86 11.50 19.45
C HIS A 808 -18.09 12.32 19.05
N THR A 809 -17.99 13.64 19.20
CA THR A 809 -18.84 14.58 18.49
C THR A 809 -18.80 14.20 17.02
N GLU A 810 -19.95 13.79 16.49
CA GLU A 810 -20.20 13.59 15.06
C GLU A 810 -19.84 14.89 14.33
N GLY A 811 -18.66 14.96 13.74
CA GLY A 811 -18.17 16.15 13.04
C GLY A 811 -16.93 15.87 12.21
N ASN A 812 -17.11 15.93 10.88
CA ASN A 812 -16.12 15.92 9.79
C ASN A 812 -15.54 14.58 9.31
N THR A 813 -16.36 13.87 8.53
CA THR A 813 -16.11 12.58 7.87
C THR A 813 -15.44 12.66 6.49
N LEU A 814 -14.31 13.37 6.30
CA LEU A 814 -13.61 13.28 5.00
C LEU A 814 -12.07 13.23 5.04
N MET A 815 -11.43 13.35 6.22
CA MET A 815 -9.95 13.29 6.33
C MET A 815 -9.43 12.29 7.38
N ASP A 816 -10.32 11.60 8.10
CA ASP A 816 -9.98 10.88 9.35
C ASP A 816 -10.15 9.34 9.28
N GLU A 817 -10.06 8.73 8.10
CA GLU A 817 -10.35 7.29 7.93
C GLU A 817 -9.27 6.35 8.52
N GLU A 818 -8.08 6.83 8.92
CA GLU A 818 -7.07 6.01 9.63
C GLU A 818 -6.47 6.65 10.90
N MET A 819 -6.43 8.00 11.02
CA MET A 819 -5.96 8.69 12.23
C MET A 819 -7.05 8.87 13.31
N GLY A 820 -8.33 8.70 12.98
CA GLY A 820 -9.48 8.90 13.87
C GLY A 820 -9.77 7.77 14.86
N LEU A 821 -8.81 6.87 15.15
CA LEU A 821 -9.02 5.78 16.11
C LEU A 821 -9.02 6.30 17.55
N SER A 822 -10.08 5.99 18.30
CA SER A 822 -10.15 6.30 19.73
C SER A 822 -8.97 5.67 20.50
N PRO A 823 -8.50 6.29 21.60
CA PRO A 823 -7.46 5.69 22.44
C PRO A 823 -7.77 4.25 22.87
N LEU A 824 -9.05 3.95 23.14
CA LEU A 824 -9.50 2.62 23.51
C LEU A 824 -9.41 1.63 22.34
N ALA A 825 -9.76 2.05 21.12
CA ALA A 825 -9.59 1.21 19.93
C ALA A 825 -8.11 0.89 19.66
N ARG A 826 -7.22 1.87 19.85
CA ARG A 826 -5.76 1.68 19.77
C ARG A 826 -5.25 0.71 20.84
N TYR A 827 -5.70 0.85 22.08
CA TYR A 827 -5.38 -0.07 23.17
C TYR A 827 -5.83 -1.51 22.86
N ARG A 828 -7.05 -1.70 22.35
CA ARG A 828 -7.58 -3.03 21.95
C ARG A 828 -6.71 -3.68 20.86
N ARG A 829 -6.19 -2.91 19.91
CA ARG A 829 -5.26 -3.38 18.88
C ARG A 829 -3.90 -3.82 19.43
N LEU A 830 -3.49 -3.32 20.61
CA LEU A 830 -2.31 -3.80 21.33
C LEU A 830 -2.61 -5.08 22.13
N LEU A 831 -3.73 -5.12 22.85
CA LEU A 831 -4.05 -6.24 23.74
C LEU A 831 -4.48 -7.51 22.99
N PHE A 832 -5.30 -7.40 21.94
CA PHE A 832 -5.88 -8.58 21.28
C PHE A 832 -4.84 -9.52 20.66
N PRO A 833 -3.80 -9.04 19.95
CA PRO A 833 -2.74 -9.90 19.45
C PRO A 833 -2.01 -10.65 20.56
N VAL A 834 -1.72 -10.01 21.69
CA VAL A 834 -1.04 -10.63 22.84
C VAL A 834 -1.87 -11.79 23.41
N LEU A 835 -3.17 -11.58 23.62
CA LEU A 835 -4.06 -12.65 24.10
C LEU A 835 -4.17 -13.81 23.10
N LYS A 836 -4.16 -13.53 21.79
CA LYS A 836 -4.13 -14.57 20.74
C LYS A 836 -2.84 -15.37 20.77
N VAL A 837 -1.68 -14.73 20.99
CA VAL A 837 -0.40 -15.44 21.17
C VAL A 837 -0.45 -16.34 22.41
N CYS A 838 -1.00 -15.86 23.53
CA CYS A 838 -1.18 -16.67 24.73
C CYS A 838 -2.03 -17.94 24.45
N LEU A 839 -3.16 -17.77 23.73
CA LEU A 839 -3.99 -18.90 23.31
C LEU A 839 -3.25 -19.87 22.39
N ALA A 840 -2.43 -19.37 21.46
CA ALA A 840 -1.62 -20.20 20.57
C ALA A 840 -0.60 -21.03 21.35
N ILE A 841 0.14 -20.42 22.29
CA ILE A 841 1.11 -21.10 23.16
C ILE A 841 0.45 -22.22 23.94
N ILE A 842 -0.68 -21.95 24.61
CA ILE A 842 -1.36 -22.97 25.42
C ILE A 842 -1.91 -24.10 24.55
N SER A 843 -2.41 -23.77 23.35
CA SER A 843 -3.01 -24.76 22.46
C SER A 843 -1.96 -25.67 21.81
N SER A 844 -0.74 -25.19 21.56
CA SER A 844 0.33 -25.98 20.94
C SER A 844 1.14 -26.79 21.95
N VAL A 845 1.39 -26.24 23.15
CA VAL A 845 2.10 -26.95 24.23
C VAL A 845 1.18 -27.93 24.97
N GLY A 846 -0.13 -27.65 24.95
CA GLY A 846 -1.15 -28.41 25.65
C GLY A 846 -1.54 -27.77 26.98
N VAL A 847 -2.83 -27.86 27.30
CA VAL A 847 -3.41 -27.28 28.53
C VAL A 847 -2.79 -27.87 29.79
N GLU A 848 -2.17 -29.05 29.73
CA GLU A 848 -1.59 -29.71 30.90
C GLU A 848 -0.22 -29.14 31.33
N ASN A 849 0.45 -28.38 30.48
CA ASN A 849 1.78 -27.86 30.79
C ASN A 849 1.69 -26.72 31.80
N CYS A 850 1.99 -27.06 33.06
CA CYS A 850 1.89 -26.14 34.18
C CYS A 850 2.86 -24.96 34.09
N ASN A 851 4.01 -25.10 33.43
CA ASN A 851 5.00 -24.02 33.34
C ASN A 851 4.54 -22.91 32.38
N ALA A 852 4.07 -23.30 31.19
CA ALA A 852 3.49 -22.36 30.23
C ALA A 852 2.27 -21.63 30.81
N ALA A 853 1.40 -22.37 31.52
CA ALA A 853 0.26 -21.78 32.22
C ALA A 853 0.71 -20.77 33.30
N LYS A 854 1.71 -21.11 34.12
CA LYS A 854 2.22 -20.21 35.17
C LYS A 854 2.79 -18.91 34.59
N GLU A 855 3.59 -18.96 33.53
CA GLU A 855 4.15 -17.75 32.90
C GLU A 855 3.07 -16.83 32.34
N ILE A 856 2.02 -17.38 31.72
CA ILE A 856 0.89 -16.59 31.22
C ILE A 856 0.08 -16.02 32.39
N LEU A 857 -0.07 -16.77 33.48
CA LEU A 857 -0.76 -16.29 34.67
C LEU A 857 0.00 -15.14 35.34
N ILE A 858 1.34 -15.17 35.34
CA ILE A 858 2.17 -14.06 35.84
C ILE A 858 1.87 -12.77 35.06
N PHE A 859 1.79 -12.82 33.73
CA PHE A 859 1.38 -11.68 32.90
C PHE A 859 -0.05 -11.17 33.22
N ILE A 860 -1.01 -12.08 33.39
CA ILE A 860 -2.39 -11.68 33.73
C ILE A 860 -2.43 -10.98 35.09
N VAL A 861 -1.66 -11.49 36.06
CA VAL A 861 -1.63 -10.97 37.42
C VAL A 861 -0.83 -9.66 37.52
N SER A 862 0.25 -9.49 36.73
CA SER A 862 1.00 -8.23 36.67
C SER A 862 0.15 -7.06 36.16
N HIS A 863 -0.81 -7.33 35.27
CA HIS A 863 -1.81 -6.37 34.79
C HIS A 863 -3.20 -6.61 35.38
N GLY A 864 -3.26 -7.12 36.63
CA GLY A 864 -4.48 -7.61 37.26
C GLY A 864 -5.65 -6.61 37.26
N ASP A 865 -5.39 -5.33 37.53
CA ASP A 865 -6.43 -4.28 37.57
C ASP A 865 -7.19 -4.15 36.24
N VAL A 866 -6.48 -4.32 35.12
CA VAL A 866 -7.07 -4.29 33.79
C VAL A 866 -7.95 -5.50 33.55
N PHE A 867 -7.46 -6.71 33.86
CA PHE A 867 -8.25 -7.93 33.70
C PHE A 867 -9.48 -7.95 34.63
N HIS A 868 -9.36 -7.45 35.85
CA HIS A 868 -10.50 -7.23 36.75
C HIS A 868 -11.50 -6.23 36.17
N GLY A 869 -11.02 -5.12 35.59
CA GLY A 869 -11.85 -4.15 34.88
C GLY A 869 -12.60 -4.77 33.70
N ILE A 870 -11.95 -5.62 32.91
CA ILE A 870 -12.55 -6.32 31.76
C ILE A 870 -13.64 -7.29 32.23
N LEU A 871 -13.36 -8.12 33.24
CA LEU A 871 -14.32 -9.12 33.76
C LEU A 871 -15.55 -8.47 34.43
N ARG A 872 -15.40 -7.25 34.99
CA ARG A 872 -16.49 -6.51 35.64
C ARG A 872 -17.32 -5.65 34.69
N ASP A 873 -16.77 -5.24 33.56
CA ASP A 873 -17.35 -4.22 32.67
C ASP A 873 -18.79 -4.57 32.27
N ARG A 874 -19.77 -3.77 32.72
CA ARG A 874 -21.21 -4.05 32.66
C ARG A 874 -21.89 -3.67 31.34
N HIS A 875 -21.27 -2.82 30.52
CA HIS A 875 -21.92 -2.18 29.35
C HIS A 875 -21.63 -2.87 27.99
N SER A 876 -21.10 -4.10 28.01
CA SER A 876 -20.53 -4.81 26.85
C SER A 876 -21.51 -5.35 25.79
N LEU A 877 -22.82 -5.22 25.95
CA LEU A 877 -23.81 -5.83 25.02
C LEU A 877 -23.96 -5.07 23.70
N HIS A 878 -23.65 -3.78 23.69
CA HIS A 878 -23.80 -2.90 22.52
C HIS A 878 -22.46 -2.56 21.84
N ASP A 879 -21.33 -2.75 22.53
CA ASP A 879 -19.99 -2.52 21.98
C ASP A 879 -19.31 -3.86 21.64
N LEU A 880 -19.09 -4.10 20.34
CA LEU A 880 -18.39 -5.29 19.84
C LEU A 880 -16.96 -5.37 20.39
N GLY A 881 -16.26 -4.24 20.54
CA GLY A 881 -14.88 -4.23 21.00
C GLY A 881 -14.75 -4.63 22.47
N ALA A 882 -15.64 -4.15 23.35
CA ALA A 882 -15.67 -4.58 24.75
C ALA A 882 -16.01 -6.08 24.89
N LEU A 883 -16.90 -6.58 24.02
CA LEU A 883 -17.28 -7.99 24.03
C LEU A 883 -16.15 -8.90 23.53
N GLN A 884 -15.39 -8.47 22.52
CA GLN A 884 -14.20 -9.18 22.04
C GLN A 884 -13.07 -9.16 23.08
N GLU A 885 -12.91 -8.04 23.79
CA GLU A 885 -11.96 -7.91 24.90
C GLU A 885 -12.27 -8.93 26.02
N LEU A 886 -13.55 -9.04 26.40
CA LEU A 886 -14.02 -10.03 27.37
C LEU A 886 -13.87 -11.47 26.85
N GLU A 887 -14.15 -11.71 25.56
CA GLU A 887 -14.03 -13.04 24.95
C GLU A 887 -12.59 -13.56 24.98
N LEU A 888 -11.62 -12.76 24.54
CA LEU A 888 -10.22 -13.15 24.53
C LEU A 888 -9.66 -13.31 25.95
N ALA A 889 -10.00 -12.40 26.88
CA ALA A 889 -9.56 -12.48 28.27
C ALA A 889 -10.10 -13.74 28.94
N THR A 890 -11.40 -14.02 28.81
CA THR A 890 -12.03 -15.23 29.36
C THR A 890 -11.49 -16.50 28.71
N ALA A 891 -11.17 -16.48 27.41
CA ALA A 891 -10.57 -17.61 26.71
C ALA A 891 -9.21 -17.99 27.30
N VAL A 892 -8.32 -17.01 27.52
CA VAL A 892 -6.99 -17.27 28.10
C VAL A 892 -7.12 -17.73 29.55
N ILE A 893 -7.88 -17.00 30.37
CA ILE A 893 -8.06 -17.31 31.79
C ILE A 893 -8.65 -18.72 31.96
N SER A 894 -9.62 -19.10 31.13
CA SER A 894 -10.29 -20.40 31.23
C SER A 894 -9.34 -21.60 31.09
N LYS A 895 -8.24 -21.44 30.36
CA LYS A 895 -7.24 -22.49 30.13
C LYS A 895 -6.07 -22.45 31.13
N VAL A 896 -5.82 -21.31 31.77
CA VAL A 896 -4.61 -21.08 32.57
C VAL A 896 -4.87 -21.12 34.07
N ALA A 897 -5.94 -20.49 34.55
CA ALA A 897 -6.12 -20.18 35.97
C ALA A 897 -6.28 -21.43 36.87
N VAL A 898 -6.58 -22.60 36.29
CA VAL A 898 -6.68 -23.88 37.03
C VAL A 898 -5.32 -24.40 37.52
N HIS A 899 -4.23 -24.02 36.84
CA HIS A 899 -2.87 -24.47 37.18
C HIS A 899 -2.23 -23.70 38.34
N ALA A 900 -2.90 -22.65 38.84
CA ALA A 900 -2.46 -21.89 39.99
C ALA A 900 -2.53 -22.70 41.31
N GLU A 901 -3.49 -23.61 41.43
CA GLU A 901 -3.79 -24.35 42.67
C GLU A 901 -2.85 -25.56 42.92
N ALA A 902 -2.03 -25.93 41.93
CA ALA A 902 -1.06 -27.00 42.08
C ALA A 902 0.10 -26.52 42.98
N LYS A 903 0.01 -26.82 44.28
CA LYS A 903 1.01 -26.54 45.35
C LYS A 903 2.35 -27.28 45.15
N ASN A 904 2.96 -27.22 43.97
CA ASN A 904 4.30 -27.75 43.72
C ASN A 904 5.34 -26.63 43.84
N SER A 905 5.92 -26.56 45.05
CA SER A 905 7.23 -26.11 45.57
C SER A 905 8.27 -25.32 44.75
N ASN A 906 8.04 -24.88 43.51
CA ASN A 906 9.07 -24.22 42.69
C ASN A 906 8.75 -22.74 42.35
N LEU A 907 7.81 -22.11 43.07
CA LEU A 907 7.39 -20.73 42.78
C LEU A 907 8.33 -19.66 43.37
N GLU A 908 9.36 -20.04 44.12
CA GLU A 908 10.22 -19.11 44.85
C GLU A 908 11.27 -18.40 43.97
N SER A 909 11.58 -18.91 42.77
CA SER A 909 12.70 -18.38 41.98
C SER A 909 12.34 -17.35 40.91
N ASN A 910 11.08 -17.25 40.48
CA ASN A 910 10.69 -16.45 39.30
C ASN A 910 9.67 -15.32 39.58
N VAL A 911 9.22 -15.15 40.82
CA VAL A 911 8.34 -14.03 41.17
C VAL A 911 9.21 -12.86 41.63
N GLY A 912 9.78 -12.15 40.66
CA GLY A 912 10.29 -10.82 40.92
C GLY A 912 9.12 -9.90 41.30
N VAL A 913 9.21 -9.24 42.45
CA VAL A 913 8.35 -8.15 42.94
C VAL A 913 7.08 -8.52 43.72
N MET A 914 6.38 -9.62 43.43
CA MET A 914 5.09 -9.91 44.11
C MET A 914 5.19 -10.98 45.20
N THR A 915 4.58 -10.75 46.36
CA THR A 915 4.54 -11.78 47.41
C THR A 915 3.67 -12.96 46.95
N SER A 916 4.05 -14.19 47.26
CA SER A 916 3.25 -15.37 46.89
C SER A 916 1.79 -15.25 47.37
N MET A 917 1.57 -14.57 48.49
CA MET A 917 0.24 -14.28 49.04
C MET A 917 -0.60 -13.37 48.13
N GLU A 918 -0.02 -12.28 47.61
CA GLU A 918 -0.69 -11.37 46.67
C GLU A 918 -1.08 -12.11 45.37
N PHE A 919 -0.21 -12.98 44.87
CA PHE A 919 -0.47 -13.80 43.68
C PHE A 919 -1.72 -14.67 43.85
N TYR A 920 -1.78 -15.45 44.92
CA TYR A 920 -2.95 -16.29 45.19
C TYR A 920 -4.21 -15.47 45.43
N SER A 921 -4.10 -14.29 46.08
CA SER A 921 -5.25 -13.40 46.30
C SER A 921 -5.88 -12.88 45.01
N GLN A 922 -5.05 -12.50 44.02
CA GLN A 922 -5.52 -12.01 42.72
C GLN A 922 -6.10 -13.15 41.89
N VAL A 923 -5.49 -14.33 41.90
CA VAL A 923 -6.05 -15.52 41.24
C VAL A 923 -7.41 -15.90 41.82
N SER A 924 -7.59 -15.89 43.14
CA SER A 924 -8.89 -16.15 43.78
C SER A 924 -9.93 -15.07 43.47
N ARG A 925 -9.51 -13.82 43.20
CA ARG A 925 -10.40 -12.76 42.71
C ARG A 925 -10.84 -13.03 41.27
N ILE A 926 -9.91 -13.36 40.38
CA ILE A 926 -10.19 -13.74 38.98
C ILE A 926 -11.16 -14.93 38.94
N GLN A 927 -10.93 -15.95 39.77
CA GLN A 927 -11.82 -17.10 39.86
C GLN A 927 -13.26 -16.69 40.21
N ARG A 928 -13.44 -15.83 41.23
CA ARG A 928 -14.77 -15.34 41.62
C ARG A 928 -15.45 -14.55 40.49
N GLU A 929 -14.70 -13.72 39.79
CA GLU A 929 -15.23 -12.92 38.68
C GLU A 929 -15.60 -13.78 37.47
N MET A 930 -14.77 -14.78 37.13
CA MET A 930 -15.08 -15.78 36.11
C MET A 930 -16.34 -16.59 36.43
N LEU A 931 -16.55 -16.96 37.69
CA LEU A 931 -17.77 -17.63 38.13
C LEU A 931 -18.99 -16.71 38.06
N GLY A 932 -18.82 -15.42 38.39
CA GLY A 932 -19.89 -14.41 38.27
C GLY A 932 -20.37 -14.20 36.82
N LEU A 933 -19.51 -14.41 35.82
CA LEU A 933 -19.89 -14.28 34.40
C LEU A 933 -20.96 -15.30 33.97
N LEU A 934 -21.00 -16.49 34.57
CA LEU A 934 -22.02 -17.49 34.23
C LEU A 934 -23.44 -17.02 34.53
N GLN A 935 -23.62 -16.27 35.61
CA GLN A 935 -24.93 -15.73 35.98
C GLN A 935 -25.30 -14.52 35.13
N ARG A 936 -24.30 -13.77 34.65
CA ARG A 936 -24.48 -12.58 33.83
C ARG A 936 -24.77 -12.90 32.37
N PHE A 937 -24.10 -13.90 31.80
CA PHE A 937 -24.16 -14.23 30.39
C PHE A 937 -25.19 -15.32 30.07
N VAL A 938 -26.44 -15.19 30.56
CA VAL A 938 -27.52 -16.13 30.24
C VAL A 938 -28.33 -15.64 29.04
N LEU A 939 -28.74 -16.54 28.14
CA LEU A 939 -29.65 -16.22 27.03
C LEU A 939 -31.07 -16.01 27.54
N THR A 940 -31.37 -14.79 27.96
CA THR A 940 -32.73 -14.36 28.32
C THR A 940 -33.43 -13.75 27.12
N GLU A 941 -34.77 -13.70 27.15
CA GLU A 941 -35.57 -13.07 26.08
C GLU A 941 -35.20 -11.59 25.85
N LYS A 942 -34.79 -10.87 26.90
CA LYS A 942 -34.32 -9.48 26.80
C LYS A 942 -33.08 -9.37 25.92
N VAL A 943 -32.10 -10.26 26.12
CA VAL A 943 -30.85 -10.28 25.33
C VAL A 943 -31.14 -10.66 23.87
N LEU A 944 -32.05 -11.61 23.63
CA LEU A 944 -32.46 -11.99 22.29
C LEU A 944 -33.16 -10.83 21.54
N LYS A 945 -34.00 -10.05 22.24
CA LYS A 945 -34.62 -8.83 21.68
C LYS A 945 -33.58 -7.76 21.37
N VAL A 946 -32.55 -7.60 22.20
CA VAL A 946 -31.42 -6.69 21.92
C VAL A 946 -30.71 -7.11 20.63
N PHE A 947 -30.42 -8.40 20.43
CA PHE A 947 -29.80 -8.86 19.18
C PHE A 947 -30.67 -8.61 17.93
N GLN A 948 -32.00 -8.68 18.07
CA GLN A 948 -32.93 -8.39 16.97
C GLN A 948 -33.01 -6.89 16.62
N ASN A 949 -32.77 -6.01 17.60
CA ASN A 949 -32.92 -4.56 17.47
C ASN A 949 -31.62 -3.82 17.07
N LEU A 950 -30.47 -4.49 16.95
CA LEU A 950 -29.21 -3.87 16.53
C LEU A 950 -29.22 -3.55 15.03
N ASP A 951 -28.89 -2.32 14.62
CA ASP A 951 -28.85 -1.94 13.20
C ASP A 951 -27.92 -2.86 12.38
N THR A 952 -28.38 -3.27 11.20
CA THR A 952 -27.55 -3.98 10.20
C THR A 952 -26.62 -2.99 9.50
N LYS A 953 -25.62 -2.47 10.23
CA LYS A 953 -24.53 -1.71 9.61
C LYS A 953 -23.48 -2.70 9.12
N LEU A 954 -23.18 -2.67 7.83
CA LEU A 954 -22.09 -3.44 7.24
C LEU A 954 -20.77 -2.72 7.53
N THR A 955 -19.77 -3.47 7.98
CA THR A 955 -18.38 -2.97 8.04
C THR A 955 -17.80 -2.85 6.63
N VAL A 956 -16.69 -2.10 6.49
CA VAL A 956 -15.94 -1.95 5.22
C VAL A 956 -15.50 -3.32 4.64
N ASP A 957 -15.29 -4.32 5.49
CA ASP A 957 -14.94 -5.70 5.11
C ASP A 957 -16.15 -6.59 4.74
N GLY A 958 -17.37 -6.06 4.83
CA GLY A 958 -18.61 -6.79 4.56
C GLY A 958 -19.08 -7.71 5.70
N ASN A 959 -18.49 -7.61 6.90
CA ASN A 959 -18.90 -8.39 8.07
C ASN A 959 -20.15 -7.78 8.73
N ASP A 960 -21.04 -8.66 9.19
CA ASP A 960 -22.27 -8.31 9.87
C ASP A 960 -22.03 -8.15 11.38
N ILE A 961 -22.00 -6.89 11.84
CA ILE A 961 -21.74 -6.52 13.24
C ILE A 961 -22.73 -7.21 14.19
N ARG A 962 -23.98 -7.39 13.77
CA ARG A 962 -25.01 -8.06 14.58
C ARG A 962 -24.65 -9.54 14.80
N ALA A 963 -24.22 -10.21 13.74
CA ALA A 963 -23.79 -11.61 13.81
C ALA A 963 -22.53 -11.75 14.68
N ASP A 964 -21.57 -10.83 14.56
CA ASP A 964 -20.34 -10.83 15.35
C ASP A 964 -20.58 -10.61 16.85
N ILE A 965 -21.46 -9.66 17.22
CA ILE A 965 -21.85 -9.44 18.62
C ILE A 965 -22.51 -10.71 19.18
N SER A 966 -23.46 -11.28 18.43
CA SER A 966 -24.18 -12.47 18.88
C SER A 966 -23.26 -13.69 19.02
N LEU A 967 -22.28 -13.85 18.13
CA LEU A 967 -21.31 -14.93 18.19
C LEU A 967 -20.34 -14.74 19.36
N THR A 968 -19.81 -13.53 19.53
CA THR A 968 -18.83 -13.22 20.60
C THR A 968 -19.46 -13.38 21.98
N TYR A 969 -20.73 -13.01 22.16
CA TYR A 969 -21.50 -13.26 23.39
C TYR A 969 -21.54 -14.76 23.74
N LYS A 970 -21.81 -15.61 22.74
CA LYS A 970 -21.84 -17.07 22.92
C LYS A 970 -20.44 -17.63 23.21
N LYS A 971 -19.38 -17.08 22.64
CA LYS A 971 -17.99 -17.47 22.94
C LYS A 971 -17.59 -17.15 24.38
N VAL A 972 -17.97 -15.99 24.92
CA VAL A 972 -17.77 -15.66 26.35
C VAL A 972 -18.44 -16.71 27.24
N MET A 973 -19.69 -17.07 26.93
CA MET A 973 -20.42 -18.12 27.66
C MET A 973 -19.69 -19.48 27.56
N THR A 974 -19.25 -19.86 26.36
CA THR A 974 -18.43 -21.07 26.13
C THR A 974 -17.19 -21.09 27.02
N ASN A 975 -16.45 -19.98 27.09
CA ASN A 975 -15.22 -19.89 27.89
C ASN A 975 -15.49 -19.98 29.40
N ALA A 976 -16.55 -19.34 29.90
CA ALA A 976 -16.93 -19.40 31.31
C ALA A 976 -17.36 -20.82 31.74
N VAL A 977 -18.12 -21.52 30.90
CA VAL A 977 -18.51 -22.92 31.13
C VAL A 977 -17.29 -23.85 31.05
N ALA A 978 -16.40 -23.62 30.07
CA ALA A 978 -15.15 -24.38 29.94
C ALA A 978 -14.26 -24.27 31.18
N TYR A 979 -14.14 -23.06 31.74
CA TYR A 979 -13.40 -22.79 32.96
C TYR A 979 -13.93 -23.62 34.15
N CYS A 980 -15.25 -23.66 34.33
CA CYS A 980 -15.89 -24.44 35.39
C CYS A 980 -15.65 -25.94 35.22
N ARG A 981 -15.76 -26.46 33.99
CA ARG A 981 -15.43 -27.87 33.72
C ARG A 981 -13.96 -28.16 34.06
N LEU A 982 -13.03 -27.29 33.70
CA LEU A 982 -11.61 -27.51 33.91
C LEU A 982 -11.26 -27.55 35.41
N LEU A 983 -11.84 -26.65 36.21
CA LEU A 983 -11.69 -26.64 37.68
C LEU A 983 -12.15 -27.96 38.31
N ILE A 984 -13.30 -28.50 37.90
CA ILE A 984 -13.86 -29.77 38.40
C ILE A 984 -12.98 -30.96 37.96
N THR A 985 -12.45 -30.91 36.74
CA THR A 985 -11.67 -32.03 36.18
C THR A 985 -10.30 -32.17 36.83
N LYS A 986 -9.66 -31.05 37.19
CA LYS A 986 -8.29 -31.04 37.74
C LYS A 986 -8.24 -31.22 39.27
N SER A 987 -9.36 -31.14 39.99
CA SER A 987 -9.38 -31.35 41.45
C SER A 987 -9.16 -32.81 41.86
N SER A 988 -9.88 -33.76 41.24
CA SER A 988 -9.74 -35.20 41.48
C SER A 988 -10.53 -36.02 40.44
N SER A 989 -10.07 -37.24 40.15
CA SER A 989 -10.82 -38.22 39.36
C SER A 989 -11.97 -38.85 40.15
N ASN A 990 -11.79 -39.05 41.47
CA ASN A 990 -12.79 -39.62 42.36
C ASN A 990 -13.87 -38.59 42.74
N ALA A 991 -15.15 -39.00 42.69
CA ALA A 991 -16.29 -38.13 42.95
C ALA A 991 -16.32 -37.57 44.39
N GLU A 992 -15.78 -38.30 45.36
CA GLU A 992 -15.70 -37.92 46.78
C GLU A 992 -14.80 -36.70 47.05
N PHE A 993 -13.75 -36.53 46.25
CA PHE A 993 -12.75 -35.47 46.43
C PHE A 993 -12.88 -34.34 45.38
N CYS A 994 -13.99 -34.33 44.64
CA CYS A 994 -14.18 -33.40 43.54
C CYS A 994 -14.51 -31.99 44.08
N LYS A 995 -13.90 -30.94 43.50
CA LYS A 995 -14.15 -29.56 43.92
C LYS A 995 -15.55 -29.13 43.49
N ILE A 996 -16.39 -28.85 44.47
CA ILE A 996 -17.78 -28.43 44.27
C ILE A 996 -17.83 -26.91 44.20
N ILE A 997 -18.36 -26.40 43.08
CA ILE A 997 -18.36 -24.97 42.76
C ILE A 997 -19.78 -24.40 42.84
N PHE A 998 -20.79 -25.25 42.62
CA PHE A 998 -22.21 -24.83 42.64
C PHE A 998 -22.97 -25.42 43.82
N GLY A 999 -23.75 -24.59 44.54
CA GLY A 999 -24.67 -25.01 45.60
C GLY A 999 -25.83 -25.90 45.10
N PRO A 1000 -26.46 -26.68 45.99
CA PRO A 1000 -27.44 -27.72 45.63
C PRO A 1000 -28.81 -27.17 45.17
N ASN A 1001 -29.10 -25.88 45.32
CA ASN A 1001 -30.45 -25.36 45.06
C ASN A 1001 -30.80 -25.30 43.55
N LEU A 1002 -31.98 -25.81 43.19
CA LEU A 1002 -32.54 -25.83 41.84
C LEU A 1002 -33.75 -24.88 41.62
N GLU A 1003 -34.21 -24.17 42.65
CA GLU A 1003 -35.37 -23.28 42.53
C GLU A 1003 -35.08 -22.04 41.68
N GLU A 1004 -35.91 -21.81 40.65
CA GLU A 1004 -35.87 -20.63 39.80
C GLU A 1004 -36.36 -19.40 40.59
N ARG A 1005 -35.48 -18.74 41.34
CA ARG A 1005 -35.75 -17.35 41.76
C ARG A 1005 -35.79 -16.49 40.50
N ASN A 1006 -36.93 -15.84 40.24
CA ASN A 1006 -37.08 -14.87 39.16
C ASN A 1006 -36.01 -13.77 39.29
N ILE A 1007 -34.91 -13.88 38.54
CA ILE A 1007 -33.79 -12.92 38.49
C ILE A 1007 -34.19 -11.66 37.69
N GLY A 1008 -35.46 -11.26 37.78
CA GLY A 1008 -36.09 -10.33 36.84
C GLY A 1008 -36.39 -8.94 37.38
N GLN A 1009 -36.28 -8.70 38.70
CA GLN A 1009 -36.89 -7.48 39.27
C GLN A 1009 -36.01 -6.55 40.11
N ASP A 1010 -34.79 -6.91 40.53
CA ASP A 1010 -33.95 -5.97 41.30
C ASP A 1010 -32.46 -6.02 40.90
N ASP A 1011 -32.06 -5.12 39.99
CA ASP A 1011 -30.66 -4.88 39.58
C ASP A 1011 -29.74 -4.46 40.76
N THR A 1012 -30.31 -4.07 41.90
CA THR A 1012 -29.61 -3.67 43.13
C THR A 1012 -29.20 -4.84 44.04
N SER A 1013 -29.72 -6.05 43.79
CA SER A 1013 -29.44 -7.25 44.59
C SER A 1013 -28.21 -8.06 44.13
N PHE A 1014 -27.71 -7.81 42.90
CA PHE A 1014 -26.55 -8.49 42.31
C PHE A 1014 -25.24 -8.32 43.08
N SER A 1015 -25.10 -7.24 43.84
CA SER A 1015 -23.87 -6.93 44.60
C SER A 1015 -23.82 -7.61 45.97
N ARG A 1016 -24.94 -8.10 46.51
CA ARG A 1016 -24.99 -8.68 47.88
C ARG A 1016 -24.69 -10.18 47.90
N THR A 1017 -24.98 -10.92 46.83
CA THR A 1017 -24.80 -12.38 46.78
C THR A 1017 -23.34 -12.81 46.70
N TYR A 1018 -22.47 -12.04 46.04
CA TYR A 1018 -21.02 -12.35 45.95
C TYR A 1018 -20.18 -11.66 47.03
N ALA A 1019 -20.74 -10.67 47.74
CA ALA A 1019 -20.09 -10.04 48.90
C ALA A 1019 -20.13 -10.94 50.15
N ALA A 1020 -21.06 -11.89 50.21
CA ALA A 1020 -21.21 -12.82 51.31
C ALA A 1020 -20.99 -14.25 50.82
N GLY A 1021 -19.74 -14.68 50.60
CA GLY A 1021 -19.26 -16.09 50.66
C GLY A 1021 -20.08 -17.28 50.13
N HIS A 1022 -21.20 -17.12 49.43
CA HIS A 1022 -22.10 -18.19 49.02
C HIS A 1022 -21.83 -18.58 47.56
N PRO A 1023 -21.63 -19.87 47.25
CA PRO A 1023 -21.38 -20.33 45.89
C PRO A 1023 -22.62 -20.15 45.00
N PRO A 1024 -22.44 -19.94 43.68
CA PRO A 1024 -23.55 -19.90 42.71
C PRO A 1024 -24.34 -21.22 42.74
N ASN A 1025 -25.65 -21.22 42.45
CA ASN A 1025 -26.48 -22.43 42.55
C ASN A 1025 -26.54 -23.23 41.23
N LEU A 1026 -26.78 -24.54 41.33
CA LEU A 1026 -26.97 -25.45 40.17
C LEU A 1026 -28.07 -25.01 39.20
N THR A 1027 -29.03 -24.22 39.68
CA THR A 1027 -30.08 -23.58 38.87
C THR A 1027 -29.51 -22.86 37.63
N ILE A 1028 -28.36 -22.19 37.75
CA ILE A 1028 -27.73 -21.43 36.66
C ILE A 1028 -27.31 -22.38 35.53
N VAL A 1029 -26.71 -23.53 35.87
CA VAL A 1029 -26.27 -24.54 34.91
C VAL A 1029 -27.47 -25.14 34.16
N VAL A 1030 -28.56 -25.42 34.88
CA VAL A 1030 -29.81 -25.93 34.29
C VAL A 1030 -30.47 -24.89 33.38
N GLN A 1031 -30.44 -23.60 33.75
CA GLN A 1031 -30.97 -22.52 32.94
C GLN A 1031 -30.22 -22.37 31.62
N HIS A 1032 -28.89 -22.44 31.63
CA HIS A 1032 -28.06 -22.49 30.41
C HIS A 1032 -28.42 -23.69 29.54
N LEU A 1033 -28.58 -24.87 30.13
CA LEU A 1033 -28.95 -26.08 29.41
C LEU A 1033 -30.31 -25.94 28.70
N LYS A 1034 -31.33 -25.42 29.40
CA LYS A 1034 -32.67 -25.17 28.84
C LYS A 1034 -32.61 -24.16 27.69
N GLN A 1035 -31.97 -23.01 27.89
CA GLN A 1035 -31.94 -21.91 26.90
C GLN A 1035 -31.08 -22.24 25.67
N CYS A 1036 -29.91 -22.87 25.84
CA CYS A 1036 -29.11 -23.30 24.70
C CYS A 1036 -29.82 -24.38 23.87
N SER A 1037 -30.53 -25.32 24.53
CA SER A 1037 -31.27 -26.37 23.82
C SER A 1037 -32.45 -25.85 22.99
N SER A 1038 -33.14 -24.79 23.46
CA SER A 1038 -34.25 -24.19 22.71
C SER A 1038 -33.77 -23.39 21.49
N GLN A 1039 -32.71 -22.59 21.66
CA GLN A 1039 -32.14 -21.77 20.60
C GLN A 1039 -31.42 -22.60 19.53
N PHE A 1040 -30.79 -23.72 19.91
CA PHE A 1040 -30.07 -24.59 18.99
C PHE A 1040 -30.92 -25.02 17.78
N MET A 1041 -32.15 -25.50 18.03
CA MET A 1041 -33.01 -26.01 16.96
C MET A 1041 -33.41 -24.93 15.96
N SER A 1042 -33.74 -23.73 16.45
CA SER A 1042 -34.07 -22.58 15.58
C SER A 1042 -32.90 -22.17 14.68
N VAL A 1043 -31.68 -22.15 15.23
CA VAL A 1043 -30.47 -21.83 14.45
C VAL A 1043 -30.14 -22.94 13.46
N PHE A 1044 -30.37 -24.20 13.83
CA PHE A 1044 -30.13 -25.36 12.96
C PHE A 1044 -31.05 -25.37 11.74
N ASP A 1045 -32.33 -25.05 11.90
CA ASP A 1045 -33.28 -24.95 10.79
C ASP A 1045 -32.88 -23.81 9.83
N SER A 1046 -32.49 -22.65 10.36
CA SER A 1046 -31.98 -21.52 9.55
C SER A 1046 -30.71 -21.89 8.78
N TYR A 1047 -29.77 -22.61 9.42
CA TYR A 1047 -28.56 -23.11 8.78
C TYR A 1047 -28.88 -24.03 7.60
N GLN A 1048 -29.84 -24.97 7.75
CA GLN A 1048 -30.25 -25.85 6.65
C GLN A 1048 -30.88 -25.09 5.48
N GLN A 1049 -31.71 -24.08 5.76
CA GLN A 1049 -32.33 -23.26 4.73
C GLN A 1049 -31.29 -22.48 3.92
N LEU A 1050 -30.35 -21.82 4.59
CA LEU A 1050 -29.27 -21.06 3.94
C LEU A 1050 -28.36 -21.97 3.11
N LYS A 1051 -28.08 -23.18 3.59
CA LYS A 1051 -27.31 -24.19 2.85
C LYS A 1051 -28.00 -24.61 1.56
N ARG A 1052 -29.33 -24.77 1.56
CA ARG A 1052 -30.11 -25.04 0.34
C ARG A 1052 -30.05 -23.85 -0.63
N LYS A 1053 -30.15 -22.61 -0.14
CA LYS A 1053 -30.00 -21.39 -0.97
C LYS A 1053 -28.61 -21.27 -1.60
N LEU A 1054 -27.55 -21.67 -0.90
CA LEU A 1054 -26.18 -21.71 -1.44
C LEU A 1054 -26.04 -22.73 -2.58
N ALA A 1055 -26.77 -23.86 -2.52
CA ALA A 1055 -26.77 -24.86 -3.58
C ALA A 1055 -27.51 -24.38 -4.85
N SER A 1056 -28.43 -23.43 -4.72
CA SER A 1056 -29.27 -22.89 -5.81
C SER A 1056 -29.04 -21.39 -6.07
N VAL A 1057 -27.78 -20.92 -6.02
CA VAL A 1057 -27.45 -19.47 -6.18
C VAL A 1057 -27.80 -18.94 -7.57
N THR A 1058 -27.75 -19.80 -8.60
CA THR A 1058 -28.12 -19.45 -9.98
C THR A 1058 -29.62 -19.17 -10.14
N ASP A 1059 -30.43 -19.72 -9.23
CA ASP A 1059 -31.90 -19.70 -9.30
C ASP A 1059 -32.50 -18.67 -8.34
N LEU A 1060 -31.66 -17.86 -7.66
CA LEU A 1060 -32.10 -16.82 -6.75
C LEU A 1060 -32.77 -15.66 -7.51
N THR A 1061 -33.84 -15.12 -6.91
CA THR A 1061 -34.53 -13.95 -7.49
C THR A 1061 -33.64 -12.70 -7.43
N ALA A 1062 -33.96 -11.69 -8.24
CA ALA A 1062 -33.22 -10.43 -8.23
C ALA A 1062 -33.22 -9.78 -6.83
N ASP A 1063 -34.33 -9.87 -6.09
CA ASP A 1063 -34.46 -9.33 -4.73
C ASP A 1063 -33.62 -10.12 -3.72
N ASP A 1064 -33.56 -11.45 -3.83
CA ASP A 1064 -32.65 -12.28 -3.03
C ASP A 1064 -31.19 -11.93 -3.32
N LEU A 1065 -30.83 -11.70 -4.59
CA LEU A 1065 -29.47 -11.27 -4.96
C LEU A 1065 -29.15 -9.88 -4.41
N LYS A 1066 -30.12 -8.97 -4.28
CA LYS A 1066 -29.92 -7.68 -3.59
C LYS A 1066 -29.66 -7.89 -2.09
N GLU A 1067 -30.50 -8.70 -1.43
CA GLU A 1067 -30.38 -9.00 -0.01
C GLU A 1067 -29.02 -9.62 0.34
N TYR A 1068 -28.60 -10.62 -0.43
CA TYR A 1068 -27.37 -11.36 -0.17
C TYR A 1068 -26.11 -10.74 -0.78
N SER A 1069 -26.20 -9.72 -1.65
CA SER A 1069 -25.02 -8.99 -2.15
C SER A 1069 -24.60 -7.82 -1.26
N GLY A 1070 -25.53 -7.19 -0.54
CA GLY A 1070 -25.24 -6.13 0.45
C GLY A 1070 -24.84 -4.77 -0.11
N VAL A 1071 -24.99 -4.56 -1.42
CA VAL A 1071 -24.71 -3.28 -2.09
C VAL A 1071 -26.03 -2.57 -2.38
N ALA A 1072 -26.18 -1.33 -1.91
CA ALA A 1072 -27.40 -0.55 -2.14
C ALA A 1072 -27.54 -0.11 -3.62
N ASP A 1073 -26.44 0.20 -4.30
CA ASP A 1073 -26.40 0.66 -5.70
C ASP A 1073 -25.97 -0.46 -6.66
N LEU A 1074 -26.87 -1.39 -6.94
CA LEU A 1074 -26.62 -2.56 -7.80
C LEU A 1074 -26.69 -2.25 -9.32
N GLU A 1075 -27.12 -1.05 -9.72
CA GLU A 1075 -27.33 -0.69 -11.14
C GLU A 1075 -26.03 -0.61 -11.98
N LYS A 1076 -24.85 -0.58 -11.33
CA LYS A 1076 -23.54 -0.46 -12.00
C LYS A 1076 -22.74 -1.76 -12.10
N VAL A 1077 -23.26 -2.88 -11.57
CA VAL A 1077 -22.53 -4.15 -11.41
C VAL A 1077 -23.16 -5.24 -12.28
N SER A 1078 -22.34 -6.06 -12.96
CA SER A 1078 -22.86 -7.14 -13.82
C SER A 1078 -23.56 -8.23 -12.99
N THR A 1079 -24.57 -8.90 -13.57
CA THR A 1079 -25.31 -10.00 -12.92
C THR A 1079 -24.39 -11.11 -12.41
N GLN A 1080 -23.31 -11.42 -13.14
CA GLN A 1080 -22.31 -12.40 -12.75
C GLN A 1080 -21.52 -11.95 -11.50
N GLN A 1081 -21.15 -10.68 -11.41
CA GLN A 1081 -20.49 -10.13 -10.21
C GLN A 1081 -21.45 -10.07 -9.01
N GLN A 1082 -22.74 -9.77 -9.24
CA GLN A 1082 -23.76 -9.80 -8.19
C GLN A 1082 -23.94 -11.21 -7.60
N GLN A 1083 -24.02 -12.24 -8.44
CA GLN A 1083 -24.07 -13.64 -8.01
C GLN A 1083 -22.82 -14.06 -7.22
N GLN A 1084 -21.63 -13.58 -7.63
CA GLN A 1084 -20.37 -13.84 -6.91
C GLN A 1084 -20.36 -13.22 -5.51
N LEU A 1085 -20.79 -11.96 -5.39
CA LEU A 1085 -20.89 -11.27 -4.10
C LEU A 1085 -21.91 -11.96 -3.18
N ALA A 1086 -23.08 -12.34 -3.74
CA ALA A 1086 -24.10 -13.07 -3.01
C ALA A 1086 -23.59 -14.43 -2.50
N LYS A 1087 -22.87 -15.19 -3.34
CA LYS A 1087 -22.26 -16.46 -2.92
C LYS A 1087 -21.25 -16.27 -1.79
N LYS A 1088 -20.35 -15.29 -1.91
CA LYS A 1088 -19.34 -15.01 -0.87
C LYS A 1088 -19.99 -14.70 0.47
N ARG A 1089 -21.05 -13.88 0.47
CA ARG A 1089 -21.78 -13.51 1.69
C ARG A 1089 -22.58 -14.67 2.27
N LEU A 1090 -23.24 -15.48 1.43
CA LEU A 1090 -23.95 -16.68 1.89
C LEU A 1090 -23.00 -17.65 2.60
N VAL A 1091 -21.79 -17.86 2.07
CA VAL A 1091 -20.76 -18.69 2.73
C VAL A 1091 -20.37 -18.11 4.10
N GLN A 1092 -20.22 -16.79 4.21
CA GLN A 1092 -19.93 -16.13 5.49
C GLN A 1092 -21.07 -16.30 6.51
N ILE A 1093 -22.32 -16.06 6.11
CA ILE A 1093 -23.50 -16.19 7.00
C ILE A 1093 -23.65 -17.65 7.48
N ILE A 1094 -23.50 -18.62 6.57
CA ILE A 1094 -23.54 -20.04 6.93
C ILE A 1094 -22.41 -20.37 7.91
N GLY A 1095 -21.22 -19.81 7.71
CA GLY A 1095 -20.09 -19.93 8.64
C GLY A 1095 -20.43 -19.42 10.05
N TYR A 1096 -21.04 -18.24 10.18
CA TYR A 1096 -21.49 -17.71 11.48
C TYR A 1096 -22.49 -18.66 12.15
N ARG A 1097 -23.52 -19.09 11.43
CA ARG A 1097 -24.55 -20.02 11.96
C ARG A 1097 -23.95 -21.35 12.39
N TYR A 1098 -23.01 -21.88 11.64
CA TYR A 1098 -22.32 -23.11 12.00
C TYR A 1098 -21.50 -22.93 13.30
N GLN A 1099 -20.74 -21.84 13.44
CA GLN A 1099 -20.00 -21.55 14.68
C GLN A 1099 -20.94 -21.36 15.89
N GLU A 1100 -22.11 -20.77 15.72
CA GLU A 1100 -23.14 -20.71 16.77
C GLU A 1100 -23.57 -22.10 17.23
N LEU A 1101 -23.87 -23.01 16.29
CA LEU A 1101 -24.22 -24.40 16.58
C LEU A 1101 -23.09 -25.13 17.31
N GLN A 1102 -21.83 -24.91 16.91
CA GLN A 1102 -20.67 -25.49 17.59
C GLN A 1102 -20.56 -25.03 19.05
N ASN A 1103 -20.75 -23.72 19.30
CA ASN A 1103 -20.73 -23.16 20.65
C ASN A 1103 -21.86 -23.73 21.51
N PHE A 1104 -23.09 -23.78 20.99
CA PHE A 1104 -24.22 -24.37 21.73
C PHE A 1104 -24.02 -25.84 22.06
N SER A 1105 -23.56 -26.65 21.09
CA SER A 1105 -23.25 -28.07 21.33
C SER A 1105 -22.20 -28.22 22.44
N TYR A 1106 -21.14 -27.40 22.39
CA TYR A 1106 -20.10 -27.40 23.41
C TYR A 1106 -20.65 -26.99 24.78
N ILE A 1107 -21.40 -25.89 24.89
CA ILE A 1107 -22.01 -25.45 26.16
C ILE A 1107 -22.90 -26.55 26.75
N ILE A 1108 -23.76 -27.18 25.95
CA ILE A 1108 -24.65 -28.26 26.38
C ILE A 1108 -23.84 -29.45 26.93
N GLU A 1109 -22.80 -29.89 26.22
CA GLU A 1109 -21.91 -30.98 26.64
C GLU A 1109 -21.24 -30.71 27.98
N ASN A 1110 -20.70 -29.50 28.16
CA ASN A 1110 -19.98 -29.12 29.37
C ASN A 1110 -20.93 -28.90 30.55
N CYS A 1111 -22.09 -28.25 30.35
CA CYS A 1111 -23.10 -28.09 31.38
C CYS A 1111 -23.65 -29.45 31.87
N LEU A 1112 -23.84 -30.42 30.98
CA LEU A 1112 -24.23 -31.79 31.37
C LEU A 1112 -23.17 -32.47 32.23
N PHE A 1113 -21.88 -32.30 31.90
CA PHE A 1113 -20.80 -32.83 32.71
C PHE A 1113 -20.77 -32.21 34.10
N ILE A 1114 -20.85 -30.87 34.19
CA ILE A 1114 -20.89 -30.14 35.45
C ILE A 1114 -22.07 -30.62 36.30
N LEU A 1115 -23.27 -30.67 35.72
CA LEU A 1115 -24.49 -31.12 36.38
C LEU A 1115 -24.36 -32.56 36.88
N TRP A 1116 -23.82 -33.46 36.06
CA TRP A 1116 -23.61 -34.85 36.46
C TRP A 1116 -22.68 -34.98 37.67
N ARG A 1117 -21.51 -34.33 37.67
CA ARG A 1117 -20.54 -34.43 38.77
C ARG A 1117 -21.07 -33.84 40.08
N HIS A 1118 -21.81 -32.73 40.00
CA HIS A 1118 -22.42 -32.13 41.20
C HIS A 1118 -23.57 -32.98 41.75
N LEU A 1119 -24.44 -33.53 40.89
CA LEU A 1119 -25.49 -34.46 41.34
C LEU A 1119 -24.93 -35.76 41.90
N GLU A 1120 -23.84 -36.27 41.32
CA GLU A 1120 -23.13 -37.45 41.84
C GLU A 1120 -22.59 -37.19 43.26
N TYR A 1121 -21.96 -36.04 43.48
CA TYR A 1121 -21.50 -35.64 44.82
C TYR A 1121 -22.65 -35.45 45.80
N TYR A 1122 -23.65 -34.62 45.47
CA TYR A 1122 -24.75 -34.31 46.38
C TYR A 1122 -25.59 -35.53 46.74
N LEU A 1123 -25.92 -36.39 45.76
CA LEU A 1123 -26.82 -37.52 46.00
C LEU A 1123 -26.11 -38.76 46.58
N LEU A 1124 -24.80 -38.94 46.36
CA LEU A 1124 -24.10 -40.16 46.79
C LEU A 1124 -23.05 -39.94 47.88
N HIS A 1125 -22.46 -38.76 48.00
CA HIS A 1125 -21.25 -38.54 48.82
C HIS A 1125 -21.37 -37.39 49.83
N CYS A 1126 -22.36 -36.50 49.70
CA CYS A 1126 -22.54 -35.36 50.59
C CYS A 1126 -23.10 -35.79 51.95
N VAL A 1127 -22.43 -35.40 53.04
CA VAL A 1127 -22.91 -35.57 54.42
C VAL A 1127 -23.42 -34.22 54.93
N PRO A 1128 -24.72 -34.07 55.23
CA PRO A 1128 -25.30 -32.81 55.72
C PRO A 1128 -24.70 -32.39 57.08
N LEU A 1129 -24.59 -31.08 57.35
CA LEU A 1129 -24.05 -30.60 58.63
C LEU A 1129 -24.85 -31.07 59.85
N ASP A 1130 -26.17 -31.25 59.69
CA ASP A 1130 -27.06 -31.63 60.79
C ASP A 1130 -26.84 -33.09 61.26
N GLN A 1131 -26.06 -33.88 60.52
CA GLN A 1131 -25.73 -35.28 60.83
C GLN A 1131 -24.30 -35.48 61.35
N GLN A 1132 -23.50 -34.42 61.48
CA GLN A 1132 -22.14 -34.53 62.03
C GLN A 1132 -22.17 -34.67 63.57
N PRO A 1133 -21.50 -35.69 64.16
CA PRO A 1133 -21.47 -35.86 65.61
C PRO A 1133 -20.77 -34.67 66.31
N SER A 1134 -21.40 -34.20 67.37
CA SER A 1134 -21.20 -32.95 68.12
C SER A 1134 -19.87 -32.79 68.90
N LEU A 1135 -18.76 -33.35 68.42
CA LEU A 1135 -17.44 -33.21 69.08
C LEU A 1135 -16.50 -32.18 68.43
N TYR A 1136 -16.84 -31.61 67.27
CA TYR A 1136 -15.98 -30.66 66.53
C TYR A 1136 -16.47 -29.20 66.51
N GLN A 1137 -17.61 -28.88 67.14
CA GLN A 1137 -18.21 -27.54 67.04
C GLN A 1137 -17.56 -26.44 67.91
N THR A 1138 -16.60 -26.76 68.78
CA THR A 1138 -16.03 -25.78 69.73
C THR A 1138 -14.78 -25.04 69.25
N GLN A 1139 -14.13 -25.43 68.15
CA GLN A 1139 -12.88 -24.77 67.72
C GLN A 1139 -13.04 -23.68 66.64
N HIS A 1140 -14.17 -23.64 65.91
CA HIS A 1140 -14.34 -22.66 64.81
C HIS A 1140 -14.96 -21.32 65.22
N ARG A 1141 -15.42 -21.16 66.48
CA ARG A 1141 -16.15 -19.94 66.89
C ARG A 1141 -15.28 -18.82 67.48
N GLU A 1142 -13.99 -19.07 67.75
CA GLU A 1142 -13.09 -18.07 68.37
C GLU A 1142 -12.19 -17.30 67.39
N GLN A 1143 -12.10 -17.68 66.10
CA GLN A 1143 -11.22 -16.96 65.14
C GLN A 1143 -11.85 -15.76 64.41
N SER A 1144 -13.10 -15.38 64.71
CA SER A 1144 -13.78 -14.25 64.04
C SER A 1144 -13.83 -12.94 64.86
N ARG A 1145 -13.05 -12.83 65.94
CA ARG A 1145 -12.87 -11.57 66.67
C ARG A 1145 -11.43 -11.40 67.16
N GLN A 1146 -10.52 -10.93 66.30
CA GLN A 1146 -9.46 -9.97 66.65
C GLN A 1146 -8.58 -9.65 65.43
N PHE A 1147 -8.75 -8.44 64.90
CA PHE A 1147 -7.68 -7.70 64.24
C PHE A 1147 -7.11 -6.74 65.29
N SER A 1148 -5.87 -6.93 65.73
CA SER A 1148 -4.90 -5.87 66.10
C SER A 1148 -3.60 -6.45 66.66
N ASP A 1149 -2.51 -5.96 66.08
CA ASP A 1149 -1.15 -5.79 66.62
C ASP A 1149 -0.18 -6.94 66.94
N MET A 1150 1.00 -6.76 66.30
CA MET A 1150 2.37 -6.96 66.76
C MET A 1150 3.08 -8.32 66.63
N THR A 1151 4.21 -8.23 65.92
CA THR A 1151 5.45 -9.03 65.87
C THR A 1151 5.72 -10.00 67.02
N PHE A 1152 6.08 -11.26 66.73
CA PHE A 1152 7.40 -11.87 67.01
C PHE A 1152 7.47 -13.37 66.61
N SER A 1153 8.72 -13.84 66.59
CA SER A 1153 9.36 -15.09 66.17
C SER A 1153 8.78 -16.47 66.57
N VAL A 1154 9.02 -17.44 65.66
CA VAL A 1154 9.60 -18.81 65.83
C VAL A 1154 9.00 -19.75 66.88
N SER A 1155 8.46 -20.92 66.44
CA SER A 1155 9.05 -22.24 66.75
C SER A 1155 8.35 -23.38 65.98
N HIS A 1156 9.16 -24.32 65.49
CA HIS A 1156 8.77 -25.60 64.92
C HIS A 1156 7.87 -26.43 65.85
N LYS A 1157 6.87 -27.09 65.28
CA LYS A 1157 6.51 -28.48 65.62
C LYS A 1157 5.69 -29.11 64.51
N ASP A 1158 6.16 -30.28 64.09
CA ASP A 1158 5.57 -31.14 63.07
C ASP A 1158 4.09 -31.45 63.39
N PHE A 1159 3.21 -31.01 62.50
CA PHE A 1159 1.85 -31.50 62.37
C PHE A 1159 1.59 -31.70 60.88
N ASP A 1160 1.35 -32.96 60.49
CA ASP A 1160 0.94 -33.38 59.16
C ASP A 1160 -0.30 -32.58 58.70
N PRO A 1161 -0.23 -31.73 57.66
CA PRO A 1161 -1.37 -30.94 57.19
C PRO A 1161 -2.07 -31.59 56.00
N ASN A 1162 -2.04 -32.93 55.90
CA ASN A 1162 -2.57 -33.67 54.75
C ASN A 1162 -4.12 -33.82 54.73
N SER A 1163 -4.87 -33.06 55.53
CA SER A 1163 -6.34 -33.16 55.58
C SER A 1163 -7.10 -31.83 55.57
N GLY A 1164 -6.46 -30.71 55.23
CA GLY A 1164 -7.11 -29.39 55.20
C GLY A 1164 -7.31 -28.84 53.78
N SER A 1165 -8.35 -29.26 53.07
CA SER A 1165 -8.81 -28.57 51.85
C SER A 1165 -10.34 -28.45 51.84
N HIS A 1166 -10.88 -27.79 52.87
CA HIS A 1166 -12.28 -27.36 52.94
C HIS A 1166 -12.44 -25.85 52.78
N ASP A 1167 -11.63 -25.20 51.95
CA ASP A 1167 -11.81 -23.79 51.62
C ASP A 1167 -12.74 -23.65 50.41
N PHE A 1168 -14.05 -23.80 50.67
CA PHE A 1168 -15.25 -23.33 49.92
C PHE A 1168 -16.50 -24.18 50.27
N ILE A 1169 -16.51 -24.92 51.38
CA ILE A 1169 -17.75 -25.56 51.84
C ILE A 1169 -18.67 -24.48 52.40
N ALA A 1170 -19.58 -23.98 51.55
CA ALA A 1170 -20.88 -23.59 52.06
C ALA A 1170 -21.51 -24.86 52.64
N SER A 1171 -21.68 -24.84 53.96
CA SER A 1171 -22.31 -25.87 54.74
C SER A 1171 -23.68 -26.24 54.17
N VAL A 1172 -23.82 -27.42 53.54
CA VAL A 1172 -25.10 -27.90 52.99
C VAL A 1172 -25.97 -28.46 54.10
N THR A 1173 -27.21 -27.97 54.19
CA THR A 1173 -28.21 -28.40 55.19
C THR A 1173 -29.02 -29.61 54.71
N CYS A 1174 -29.64 -30.37 55.62
CA CYS A 1174 -30.55 -31.47 55.24
C CYS A 1174 -31.72 -30.97 54.38
N GLU A 1175 -32.28 -29.82 54.72
CA GLU A 1175 -33.41 -29.21 54.01
C GLU A 1175 -33.07 -28.89 52.53
N GLU A 1176 -31.87 -28.37 52.25
CA GLU A 1176 -31.42 -28.09 50.90
C GLU A 1176 -31.20 -29.36 50.07
N LEU A 1177 -30.76 -30.45 50.71
CA LEU A 1177 -30.54 -31.73 50.04
C LEU A 1177 -31.86 -32.45 49.75
N ASP A 1178 -32.82 -32.38 50.65
CA ASP A 1178 -34.16 -32.95 50.45
C ASP A 1178 -34.95 -32.14 49.41
N ALA A 1179 -34.84 -30.80 49.42
CA ALA A 1179 -35.37 -29.96 48.35
C ALA A 1179 -34.76 -30.29 46.97
N LEU A 1180 -33.45 -30.57 46.90
CA LEU A 1180 -32.80 -31.02 45.67
C LEU A 1180 -33.36 -32.38 45.21
N LYS A 1181 -33.55 -33.36 46.11
CA LYS A 1181 -34.12 -34.68 45.77
C LYS A 1181 -35.54 -34.58 45.24
N CYS A 1182 -36.39 -33.71 45.82
CA CYS A 1182 -37.76 -33.50 45.38
C CYS A 1182 -37.85 -32.71 44.05
N ASN A 1183 -37.03 -31.67 43.89
CA ASN A 1183 -37.14 -30.75 42.74
C ASN A 1183 -36.36 -31.22 41.50
N ALA A 1184 -35.26 -31.98 41.66
CA ALA A 1184 -34.42 -32.40 40.54
C ALA A 1184 -35.15 -33.23 39.46
N PRO A 1185 -36.04 -34.20 39.78
CA PRO A 1185 -36.77 -34.98 38.78
C PRO A 1185 -37.77 -34.11 37.97
N ALA A 1186 -38.39 -33.11 38.61
CA ALA A 1186 -39.37 -32.24 37.98
C ALA A 1186 -38.70 -31.22 37.02
N ILE A 1187 -37.57 -30.66 37.43
CA ILE A 1187 -36.86 -29.60 36.68
C ILE A 1187 -35.97 -30.20 35.59
N ILE A 1188 -35.33 -31.35 35.86
CA ILE A 1188 -34.51 -32.12 34.93
C ILE A 1188 -35.38 -33.24 34.31
N GLY A 1189 -36.56 -32.85 33.82
CA GLY A 1189 -37.57 -33.77 33.29
C GLY A 1189 -37.19 -34.41 31.94
N ASP A 1190 -37.96 -35.43 31.57
CA ASP A 1190 -37.71 -36.22 30.34
C ASP A 1190 -37.81 -35.39 29.04
N THR A 1191 -38.53 -34.27 29.05
CA THR A 1191 -38.67 -33.37 27.89
C THR A 1191 -37.36 -32.68 27.52
N LEU A 1192 -36.61 -32.17 28.50
CA LEU A 1192 -35.31 -31.55 28.31
C LEU A 1192 -34.28 -32.59 27.85
N MET A 1193 -34.27 -33.76 28.50
CA MET A 1193 -33.38 -34.86 28.16
C MET A 1193 -33.64 -35.41 26.74
N LYS A 1194 -34.90 -35.46 26.30
CA LYS A 1194 -35.26 -35.86 24.93
C LYS A 1194 -34.75 -34.84 23.90
N LYS A 1195 -34.96 -33.54 24.14
CA LYS A 1195 -34.44 -32.46 23.27
C LYS A 1195 -32.92 -32.52 23.13
N ILE A 1196 -32.19 -32.73 24.22
CA ILE A 1196 -30.72 -32.86 24.20
C ILE A 1196 -30.26 -34.08 23.39
N LEU A 1197 -30.99 -35.21 23.50
CA LEU A 1197 -30.69 -36.40 22.70
C LEU A 1197 -30.97 -36.18 21.21
N GLU A 1198 -32.01 -35.42 20.85
CA GLU A 1198 -32.31 -35.00 19.47
C GLU A 1198 -31.19 -34.12 18.90
N ILE A 1199 -30.73 -33.11 19.64
CA ILE A 1199 -29.59 -32.25 19.26
C ILE A 1199 -28.34 -33.09 18.95
N ASN A 1200 -28.03 -34.04 19.84
CA ASN A 1200 -26.89 -34.94 19.66
C ASN A 1200 -27.06 -35.90 18.45
N GLN A 1201 -28.29 -36.24 18.05
CA GLN A 1201 -28.54 -37.02 16.83
C GLN A 1201 -28.38 -36.19 15.56
N CYS A 1202 -28.83 -34.94 15.55
CA CYS A 1202 -28.79 -34.05 14.37
C CYS A 1202 -27.38 -33.49 14.08
N PHE A 1203 -26.61 -33.18 15.13
CA PHE A 1203 -25.31 -32.50 14.99
C PHE A 1203 -24.14 -33.23 15.68
N GLY A 1204 -24.41 -33.97 16.77
CA GLY A 1204 -23.37 -34.65 17.58
C GLY A 1204 -22.77 -35.91 16.94
N LYS A 1205 -23.54 -36.67 16.14
CA LYS A 1205 -23.06 -37.91 15.48
C LYS A 1205 -21.96 -37.68 14.44
N ALA A 1206 -21.84 -36.47 13.89
CA ALA A 1206 -20.80 -36.13 12.92
C ALA A 1206 -19.40 -35.94 13.54
N ARG A 1207 -19.29 -35.82 14.88
CA ARG A 1207 -18.02 -35.51 15.58
C ARG A 1207 -17.35 -36.69 16.28
N SER A 1208 -18.08 -37.76 16.65
CA SER A 1208 -17.47 -38.93 17.32
C SER A 1208 -18.36 -40.18 17.22
N HIS A 1209 -17.75 -41.37 17.06
CA HIS A 1209 -18.45 -42.66 16.97
C HIS A 1209 -19.19 -43.09 18.26
N TYR A 1210 -18.87 -42.49 19.42
CA TYR A 1210 -19.50 -42.78 20.72
C TYR A 1210 -20.05 -41.50 21.35
N SER A 1211 -21.38 -41.40 21.54
CA SER A 1211 -21.96 -40.15 22.05
C SER A 1211 -21.72 -39.95 23.55
N PHE A 1212 -20.76 -39.11 23.92
CA PHE A 1212 -20.52 -38.65 25.30
C PHE A 1212 -21.80 -38.12 25.96
N VAL A 1213 -22.54 -37.24 25.26
CA VAL A 1213 -23.83 -36.68 25.70
C VAL A 1213 -24.82 -37.80 26.08
N GLY A 1214 -24.97 -38.80 25.21
CA GLY A 1214 -25.87 -39.93 25.47
C GLY A 1214 -25.49 -40.76 26.69
N ALA A 1215 -24.19 -40.91 26.98
CA ALA A 1215 -23.72 -41.61 28.16
C ALA A 1215 -23.98 -40.82 29.46
N VAL A 1216 -23.70 -39.51 29.46
CA VAL A 1216 -23.93 -38.64 30.62
C VAL A 1216 -25.42 -38.52 30.94
N VAL A 1217 -26.28 -38.36 29.93
CA VAL A 1217 -27.75 -38.34 30.11
C VAL A 1217 -28.27 -39.62 30.77
N ARG A 1218 -27.75 -40.80 30.39
CA ARG A 1218 -28.11 -42.07 31.04
C ARG A 1218 -27.65 -42.12 32.51
N ARG A 1219 -26.47 -41.61 32.82
CA ARG A 1219 -25.95 -41.54 34.19
C ARG A 1219 -26.78 -40.60 35.07
N ILE A 1220 -27.11 -39.41 34.58
CA ILE A 1220 -27.99 -38.46 35.28
C ILE A 1220 -29.36 -39.10 35.53
N ARG A 1221 -29.97 -39.75 34.53
CA ARG A 1221 -31.25 -40.48 34.72
C ARG A 1221 -31.15 -41.57 35.79
N ARG A 1222 -30.04 -42.30 35.86
CA ARG A 1222 -29.83 -43.33 36.89
C ARG A 1222 -29.71 -42.72 38.29
N LEU A 1223 -28.97 -41.62 38.44
CA LEU A 1223 -28.83 -40.90 39.71
C LEU A 1223 -30.17 -40.38 40.23
N LEU A 1224 -30.98 -39.80 39.34
CA LEU A 1224 -32.32 -39.32 39.69
C LEU A 1224 -33.27 -40.46 40.07
N ARG A 1225 -33.21 -41.62 39.37
CA ARG A 1225 -34.07 -42.78 39.68
C ARG A 1225 -33.73 -43.49 40.99
N LEU A 1226 -32.47 -43.45 41.42
CA LEU A 1226 -32.02 -44.08 42.69
C LEU A 1226 -32.63 -43.40 43.93
N HIS A 1227 -33.16 -42.18 43.80
CA HIS A 1227 -33.67 -41.36 44.90
C HIS A 1227 -35.15 -40.99 44.76
N THR A 1228 -35.84 -41.51 43.74
CA THR A 1228 -37.30 -41.35 43.54
C THR A 1228 -38.11 -42.58 43.96
N SER A 1229 -37.47 -43.59 44.56
CA SER A 1229 -38.09 -44.89 44.89
C SER A 1229 -38.35 -45.08 46.38
N ASP A 1230 -38.82 -44.03 47.07
CA ASP A 1230 -39.41 -44.12 48.43
C ASP A 1230 -40.61 -43.15 48.54
N THR A 1231 -41.51 -43.17 47.54
CA THR A 1231 -42.88 -42.68 47.69
C THR A 1231 -43.86 -43.74 47.24
#